data_AF-A0A0F3LHU2-F1
#
_entry.id   AF-A0A0F3LHU2-F1
#
_cell.length_a   1.000
_cell.length_b   1.000
_cell.length_c   1.000
_cell.angle_alpha   90.00
_cell.angle_beta   90.00
_cell.angle_gamma   90.00
#
_symmetry.space_group_name_H-M   'P 1'
#
loop_
_entity.id
_entity.type
_entity.pdbx_description
1 polymer ?
#
loop_
_entity_poly.entity_id
_entity_poly.type
_entity_poly.pdbx_seq_one_letter_code
_entity_poly.pdbx_strand_id
1 'polypeptide(L)'
;MMSPAADDALRDEVRLLGGILGDIIRDEGGQALFDHVEAVRQASIAYHRDPASHPAKRLEKLLTAMSVDQAAGLAHGFALFSLLANIAEDRSTRRRAQSQAVAGARPDTPEGALKRLADQGVDREAVRALLDQSLISPVLTAHPSEVRRKSVIDRIAAITDLLDACDKAGDACTLDAIAEPLRRQIVILWATRLVRTQGLVVQDEIDTVVSFLDRIFLHVAPKQLSAWRRLLEAPELKPFMRVGTWVGGDRDGNPNVDATVMAAAFRTQARAVLSFYLEEVHALGAELSLAAELAQVSPALQALADAAHDPSPHRADEPYRRALTGIYARLAATHEKLGDAPPPRRPAVQAEPYPGPDAFESDLKTLHDSLVSHHGGVFADDRLSDLITAVEVFGFHMATLDMRQNADVHERVVADLLKVGGVQSDYLALDEESRLKVLAAELASSRLLFSPYADYEPETLKERAILQAAATALAAFGPQAIRTHIVSKTDAASDLLEVYLLLKEVGLYRPEDPAACPIQAAPLFETIEDLRAARPTLERLLQEPSALAVAKARGVQEVMIGYSDSNKDGSYLTSGWELHEASRALVEVTQKHGLKLQLFHGRGGTVGRGGGSSFAGVLAQPEGTVQGRIRTTEQGEVIANKYGEPEIALRNLDALTCGAMLASLGKGTDHAFTAEHGATLSDLSARSMAAYRKLVYETDGFVDYYRAATPIAEIADLKIGSRPSSRTASTRIEDLRAIPWVFSWSQSRVMLPGWFGFGSAVQGKDIGELKAMAEAWPFFKTLVQNMEMVMAKSDMTIARRYATLVPDASLASRIYGEIREEWQRTHDAILAITCHDALLGGQPELDRLIRLRMPYVEPLNHVQIELIRRRRAGDDDPRVREGILLAINGVAAGLRNSG
;
A
#
# COMPACT_ATOMS: atom_id res chain seq x y z
N MET A 1 23.79 -18.62 -5.20
CA MET A 1 23.97 -19.48 -4.01
C MET A 1 24.44 -18.59 -2.86
N MET A 2 23.83 -18.71 -1.68
CA MET A 2 24.27 -17.99 -0.47
C MET A 2 25.70 -18.39 -0.11
N SER A 3 26.49 -17.47 0.48
CA SER A 3 27.70 -17.91 1.19
C SER A 3 27.28 -18.51 2.54
N PRO A 4 27.91 -19.59 3.01
CA PRO A 4 27.61 -20.20 4.31
C PRO A 4 27.67 -19.21 5.48
N ALA A 5 28.50 -18.16 5.37
CA ALA A 5 28.66 -17.14 6.41
C ALA A 5 27.42 -16.26 6.63
N ALA A 6 26.65 -15.94 5.58
CA ALA A 6 25.43 -15.13 5.71
C ALA A 6 24.29 -15.90 6.41
N ASP A 7 24.34 -17.23 6.35
CA ASP A 7 23.37 -18.14 6.95
C ASP A 7 23.52 -18.28 8.44
N ASP A 8 24.77 -18.36 8.87
CA ASP A 8 25.13 -18.47 10.27
C ASP A 8 24.81 -17.15 10.99
N ALA A 9 25.07 -15.99 10.36
CA ALA A 9 24.72 -14.68 10.91
C ALA A 9 23.21 -14.49 11.19
N LEU A 10 22.32 -14.85 10.25
CA LEU A 10 20.87 -14.76 10.49
C LEU A 10 20.42 -15.67 11.64
N ARG A 11 20.96 -16.89 11.69
CA ARG A 11 20.62 -17.85 12.77
C ARG A 11 21.09 -17.33 14.12
N ASP A 12 22.27 -16.73 14.18
CA ASP A 12 22.84 -16.21 15.42
C ASP A 12 22.10 -14.97 15.92
N GLU A 13 21.63 -14.09 15.03
CA GLU A 13 20.77 -12.97 15.40
C GLU A 13 19.40 -13.43 15.92
N VAL A 14 18.76 -14.40 15.25
CA VAL A 14 17.49 -14.99 15.72
C VAL A 14 17.69 -15.65 17.09
N ARG A 15 18.83 -16.31 17.32
CA ARG A 15 19.18 -16.90 18.62
C ARG A 15 19.41 -15.83 19.68
N LEU A 16 20.10 -14.74 19.37
CA LEU A 16 20.34 -13.63 20.29
C LEU A 16 19.03 -13.00 20.75
N LEU A 17 18.22 -12.53 19.79
CA LEU A 17 16.94 -11.89 20.10
C LEU A 17 15.99 -12.85 20.81
N GLY A 18 15.96 -14.11 20.40
CA GLY A 18 15.18 -15.15 21.05
C GLY A 18 15.67 -15.49 22.47
N GLY A 19 16.99 -15.47 22.70
CA GLY A 19 17.60 -15.67 24.01
C GLY A 19 17.23 -14.55 24.98
N ILE A 20 17.38 -13.29 24.54
CA ILE A 20 16.99 -12.10 25.32
C ILE A 20 15.50 -12.15 25.67
N LEU A 21 14.64 -12.49 24.70
CA LEU A 21 13.20 -12.64 24.97
C LEU A 21 12.92 -13.80 25.94
N GLY A 22 13.64 -14.92 25.83
CA GLY A 22 13.53 -16.04 26.77
C GLY A 22 13.86 -15.62 28.21
N ASP A 23 14.95 -14.88 28.40
CA ASP A 23 15.32 -14.33 29.71
C ASP A 23 14.25 -13.38 30.24
N ILE A 24 13.68 -12.52 29.40
CA ILE A 24 12.60 -11.61 29.78
C ILE A 24 11.32 -12.37 30.15
N ILE A 25 10.95 -13.42 29.41
CA ILE A 25 9.80 -14.26 29.77
C ILE A 25 10.02 -14.91 31.14
N ARG A 26 11.25 -15.35 31.44
CA ARG A 26 11.57 -15.92 32.75
C ARG A 26 11.52 -14.88 33.87
N ASP A 27 12.07 -13.69 33.63
CA ASP A 27 12.18 -12.61 34.63
C ASP A 27 10.81 -11.95 34.91
N GLU A 28 10.02 -11.65 33.87
CA GLU A 28 8.74 -10.92 33.96
C GLU A 28 7.52 -11.85 34.01
N GLY A 29 7.57 -12.99 33.29
CA GLY A 29 6.48 -13.95 33.19
C GLY A 29 6.60 -15.17 34.11
N GLY A 30 7.75 -15.35 34.74
CA GLY A 30 8.05 -16.44 35.67
C GLY A 30 8.52 -17.74 35.00
N GLN A 31 9.19 -18.59 35.79
CA GLN A 31 9.81 -19.84 35.32
C GLN A 31 8.80 -20.80 34.67
N ALA A 32 7.58 -20.92 35.22
CA ALA A 32 6.58 -21.84 34.70
C ALA A 32 6.09 -21.47 33.29
N LEU A 33 5.96 -20.17 32.99
CA LEU A 33 5.60 -19.70 31.64
C LEU A 33 6.76 -19.95 30.67
N PHE A 34 7.98 -19.63 31.08
CA PHE A 34 9.19 -19.89 30.29
C PHE A 34 9.31 -21.37 29.91
N ASP A 35 9.25 -22.27 30.90
CA ASP A 35 9.38 -23.72 30.68
C ASP A 35 8.33 -24.24 29.69
N HIS A 36 7.11 -23.69 29.77
CA HIS A 36 6.02 -24.07 28.89
C HIS A 36 6.22 -23.56 27.46
N VAL A 37 6.54 -22.26 27.31
CA VAL A 37 6.84 -21.65 26.00
C VAL A 37 7.98 -22.39 25.32
N GLU A 38 9.05 -22.69 26.05
CA GLU A 38 10.21 -23.40 25.54
C GLU A 38 9.89 -24.85 25.16
N ALA A 39 9.08 -25.57 25.96
CA ALA A 39 8.65 -26.92 25.63
C ALA A 39 7.84 -26.98 24.33
N VAL A 40 6.94 -26.01 24.11
CA VAL A 40 6.17 -25.88 22.87
C VAL A 40 7.08 -25.51 21.70
N ARG A 41 8.01 -24.57 21.89
CA ARG A 41 8.96 -24.13 20.85
C ARG A 41 9.85 -25.29 20.39
N GLN A 42 10.43 -26.04 21.32
CA GLN A 42 11.27 -27.20 21.01
C GLN A 42 10.47 -28.30 20.31
N ALA A 43 9.24 -28.57 20.73
CA ALA A 43 8.37 -29.54 20.07
C ALA A 43 8.01 -29.11 18.63
N SER A 44 7.73 -27.82 18.40
CA SER A 44 7.45 -27.27 17.07
C SER A 44 8.68 -27.33 16.14
N ILE A 45 9.87 -26.97 16.64
CA ILE A 45 11.12 -27.06 15.87
C ILE A 45 11.44 -28.52 15.52
N ALA A 46 11.26 -29.46 16.47
CA ALA A 46 11.50 -30.88 16.25
C ALA A 46 10.57 -31.46 15.17
N TYR A 47 9.28 -31.09 15.20
CA TYR A 47 8.30 -31.47 14.17
C TYR A 47 8.75 -31.07 12.76
N HIS A 48 9.35 -29.88 12.60
CA HIS A 48 9.85 -29.40 11.31
C HIS A 48 11.16 -30.04 10.84
N ARG A 49 11.96 -30.57 11.78
CA ARG A 49 13.22 -31.26 11.44
C ARG A 49 13.00 -32.71 11.04
N ASP A 50 12.03 -33.38 11.65
CA ASP A 50 11.69 -34.78 11.37
C ASP A 50 10.18 -35.04 11.55
N PRO A 51 9.38 -34.86 10.47
CA PRO A 51 7.93 -35.09 10.50
C PRO A 51 7.53 -36.55 10.80
N ALA A 52 8.42 -37.52 10.59
CA ALA A 52 8.15 -38.95 10.80
C ALA A 52 8.27 -39.38 12.27
N SER A 53 8.77 -38.50 13.14
CA SER A 53 8.93 -38.77 14.55
C SER A 53 7.62 -38.55 15.35
N HIS A 54 7.57 -39.03 16.60
CA HIS A 54 6.43 -38.85 17.53
C HIS A 54 6.15 -37.41 18.11
N PRO A 55 6.79 -36.27 17.72
CA PRO A 55 6.54 -34.93 18.26
C PRO A 55 5.13 -34.37 18.10
N ALA A 56 4.37 -34.73 17.06
CA ALA A 56 3.04 -34.15 16.81
C ALA A 56 2.08 -34.42 17.97
N LYS A 57 2.05 -35.65 18.51
CA LYS A 57 1.24 -36.02 19.70
C LYS A 57 1.69 -35.30 20.96
N ARG A 58 3.00 -35.03 21.10
CA ARG A 58 3.56 -34.29 22.24
C ARG A 58 3.14 -32.82 22.18
N LEU A 59 3.27 -32.19 21.02
CA LEU A 59 2.84 -30.81 20.79
C LEU A 59 1.34 -30.66 21.04
N GLU A 60 0.52 -31.56 20.48
CA GLU A 60 -0.92 -31.57 20.70
C GLU A 60 -1.28 -31.70 22.19
N LYS A 61 -0.68 -32.66 22.91
CA LYS A 61 -0.92 -32.83 24.35
C LYS A 61 -0.54 -31.59 25.16
N LEU A 62 0.58 -30.94 24.82
CA LEU A 62 1.03 -29.71 25.50
C LEU A 62 0.03 -28.57 25.31
N LEU A 63 -0.60 -28.49 24.13
CA LEU A 63 -1.52 -27.41 23.77
C LEU A 63 -2.94 -27.63 24.30
N THR A 64 -3.41 -28.88 24.40
CA THR A 64 -4.77 -29.17 24.92
C THR A 64 -4.84 -29.06 26.45
N ALA A 65 -3.75 -29.33 27.16
CA ALA A 65 -3.73 -29.34 28.63
C ALA A 65 -3.58 -27.94 29.26
N MET A 66 -3.61 -26.86 28.48
CA MET A 66 -3.26 -25.52 28.93
C MET A 66 -4.37 -24.84 29.74
N SER A 67 -3.99 -24.16 30.81
CA SER A 67 -4.86 -23.15 31.43
C SER A 67 -5.05 -21.94 30.51
N VAL A 68 -6.06 -21.11 30.78
CA VAL A 68 -6.28 -19.86 30.03
C VAL A 68 -5.08 -18.92 30.14
N ASP A 69 -4.48 -18.81 31.32
CA ASP A 69 -3.27 -17.99 31.55
C ASP A 69 -2.07 -18.48 30.76
N GLN A 70 -1.88 -19.81 30.69
CA GLN A 70 -0.83 -20.41 29.87
C GLN A 70 -1.08 -20.12 28.38
N ALA A 71 -2.33 -20.17 27.92
CA ALA A 71 -2.67 -19.94 26.51
C ALA A 71 -2.45 -18.49 26.09
N ALA A 72 -2.86 -17.53 26.93
CA ALA A 72 -2.62 -16.12 26.68
C ALA A 72 -1.11 -15.77 26.73
N GLY A 73 -0.38 -16.27 27.74
CA GLY A 73 1.06 -16.07 27.85
C GLY A 73 1.85 -16.70 26.71
N LEU A 74 1.45 -17.89 26.25
CA LEU A 74 2.04 -18.57 25.10
C LEU A 74 1.81 -17.77 23.81
N ALA A 75 0.57 -17.33 23.57
CA ALA A 75 0.24 -16.50 22.40
C ALA A 75 1.04 -15.20 22.38
N HIS A 76 1.19 -14.54 23.53
CA HIS A 76 1.99 -13.33 23.66
C HIS A 76 3.47 -13.57 23.37
N GLY A 77 4.08 -14.59 23.99
CA GLY A 77 5.48 -14.95 23.77
C GLY A 77 5.78 -15.29 22.31
N PHE A 78 4.97 -16.16 21.69
CA PHE A 78 5.17 -16.55 20.29
C PHE A 78 4.92 -15.41 19.30
N ALA A 79 3.97 -14.49 19.58
CA ALA A 79 3.80 -13.29 18.78
C ALA A 79 5.07 -12.43 18.81
N LEU A 80 5.70 -12.24 19.97
CA LEU A 80 6.95 -11.49 20.09
C LEU A 80 8.13 -12.20 19.44
N PHE A 81 8.26 -13.53 19.60
CA PHE A 81 9.27 -14.30 18.86
C PHE A 81 9.13 -14.09 17.35
N SER A 82 7.90 -14.11 16.82
CA SER A 82 7.65 -13.86 15.40
C SER A 82 8.04 -12.45 14.97
N LEU A 83 7.80 -11.42 15.79
CA LEU A 83 8.20 -10.04 15.48
C LEU A 83 9.72 -9.89 15.46
N LEU A 84 10.41 -10.44 16.47
CA LEU A 84 11.87 -10.38 16.55
C LEU A 84 12.55 -11.18 15.43
N ALA A 85 11.99 -12.34 15.07
CA ALA A 85 12.47 -13.13 13.93
C ALA A 85 12.33 -12.35 12.62
N ASN A 86 11.22 -11.62 12.43
CA ASN A 86 11.02 -10.76 11.27
C ASN A 86 12.08 -9.64 11.20
N ILE A 87 12.42 -8.99 12.32
CA ILE A 87 13.48 -7.96 12.36
C ILE A 87 14.83 -8.51 11.89
N ALA A 88 15.22 -9.68 12.40
CA ALA A 88 16.48 -10.33 12.00
C ALA A 88 16.47 -10.74 10.51
N GLU A 89 15.35 -11.25 10.02
CA GLU A 89 15.15 -11.59 8.60
C GLU A 89 15.27 -10.35 7.70
N ASP A 90 14.61 -9.26 8.05
CA ASP A 90 14.61 -8.02 7.27
C ASP A 90 16.03 -7.44 7.20
N ARG A 91 16.76 -7.43 8.33
CA ARG A 91 18.17 -7.03 8.36
C ARG A 91 19.10 -7.92 7.54
N SER A 92 18.95 -9.25 7.63
CA SER A 92 19.76 -10.17 6.83
C SER A 92 19.49 -10.01 5.32
N THR A 93 18.24 -9.77 4.95
CA THR A 93 17.85 -9.46 3.57
C THR A 93 18.48 -8.15 3.09
N ARG A 94 18.55 -7.13 3.94
CA ARG A 94 19.22 -5.85 3.64
C ARG A 94 20.72 -6.00 3.39
N ARG A 95 21.48 -6.63 4.30
CA ARG A 95 22.94 -6.84 4.11
C ARG A 95 23.26 -7.58 2.82
N ARG A 96 22.42 -8.55 2.46
CA ARG A 96 22.53 -9.28 1.19
C ARG A 96 22.22 -8.38 0.00
N ALA A 97 21.16 -7.58 0.06
CA ALA A 97 20.81 -6.65 -0.99
C ALA A 97 21.93 -5.64 -1.25
N GLN A 98 22.56 -5.10 -0.20
CA GLN A 98 23.73 -4.23 -0.31
C GLN A 98 24.91 -4.97 -0.97
N SER A 99 25.23 -6.19 -0.52
CA SER A 99 26.30 -7.00 -1.10
C SER A 99 26.05 -7.33 -2.59
N GLN A 100 24.79 -7.57 -2.98
CA GLN A 100 24.39 -7.84 -4.36
C GLN A 100 24.34 -6.58 -5.23
N ALA A 101 23.99 -5.43 -4.68
CA ALA A 101 23.97 -4.15 -5.38
C ALA A 101 25.40 -3.72 -5.76
N VAL A 102 26.37 -3.92 -4.86
CA VAL A 102 27.80 -3.69 -5.13
C VAL A 102 28.33 -4.55 -6.30
N ALA A 103 27.71 -5.71 -6.55
CA ALA A 103 28.08 -6.59 -7.66
C ALA A 103 27.59 -6.12 -9.05
N GLY A 104 26.72 -5.09 -9.11
CA GLY A 104 26.29 -4.37 -10.33
C GLY A 104 25.81 -5.23 -11.51
N ALA A 105 24.50 -5.41 -11.69
CA ALA A 105 23.86 -5.88 -12.96
C ALA A 105 22.35 -6.17 -12.85
N ARG A 106 21.67 -5.95 -11.72
CA ARG A 106 20.26 -6.37 -11.59
C ARG A 106 19.30 -5.40 -12.30
N PRO A 107 18.29 -5.90 -13.03
CA PRO A 107 17.39 -5.05 -13.80
C PRO A 107 16.41 -4.25 -12.93
N ASP A 108 16.32 -4.52 -11.62
CA ASP A 108 15.52 -3.79 -10.64
C ASP A 108 16.29 -2.62 -9.97
N THR A 109 17.46 -2.25 -10.52
CA THR A 109 18.28 -1.11 -10.09
C THR A 109 18.40 -0.10 -11.24
N PRO A 110 18.58 1.21 -10.97
CA PRO A 110 18.67 2.23 -12.02
C PRO A 110 19.70 1.90 -13.10
N GLU A 111 20.93 1.55 -12.70
CA GLU A 111 22.03 1.24 -13.63
C GLU A 111 21.75 -0.02 -14.44
N GLY A 112 21.22 -1.08 -13.80
CA GLY A 112 20.92 -2.33 -14.49
C GLY A 112 19.73 -2.21 -15.44
N ALA A 113 18.73 -1.40 -15.11
CA ALA A 113 17.60 -1.11 -15.98
C ALA A 113 18.04 -0.30 -17.21
N LEU A 114 18.87 0.74 -17.01
CA LEU A 114 19.47 1.50 -18.13
C LEU A 114 20.35 0.64 -19.02
N LYS A 115 21.19 -0.23 -18.43
CA LYS A 115 22.00 -1.18 -19.21
C LYS A 115 21.12 -2.08 -20.08
N ARG A 116 20.06 -2.66 -19.50
CA ARG A 116 19.13 -3.52 -20.23
C ARG A 116 18.43 -2.79 -21.39
N LEU A 117 18.05 -1.53 -21.21
CA LEU A 117 17.47 -0.71 -22.26
C LEU A 117 18.49 -0.37 -23.36
N ALA A 118 19.71 -0.02 -22.97
CA ALA A 118 20.80 0.22 -23.91
C ALA A 118 21.12 -1.04 -24.76
N ASP A 119 21.14 -2.22 -24.14
CA ASP A 119 21.32 -3.50 -24.83
C ASP A 119 20.17 -3.80 -25.82
N GLN A 120 19.00 -3.16 -25.67
CA GLN A 120 17.86 -3.24 -26.58
C GLN A 120 17.83 -2.12 -27.63
N GLY A 121 18.80 -1.20 -27.61
CA GLY A 121 18.90 -0.07 -28.53
C GLY A 121 18.12 1.17 -28.11
N VAL A 122 17.68 1.26 -26.84
CA VAL A 122 17.03 2.45 -26.28
C VAL A 122 18.09 3.36 -25.65
N ASP A 123 18.15 4.61 -26.10
CA ASP A 123 19.09 5.60 -25.57
C ASP A 123 18.58 6.28 -24.28
N ARG A 124 19.46 7.07 -23.65
CA ARG A 124 19.12 7.82 -22.43
C ARG A 124 18.14 8.98 -22.69
N GLU A 125 18.09 9.51 -23.91
CA GLU A 125 17.18 10.60 -24.26
C GLU A 125 15.73 10.12 -24.26
N ALA A 126 15.46 8.93 -24.79
CA ALA A 126 14.15 8.27 -24.70
C ALA A 126 13.73 8.03 -23.25
N VAL A 127 14.66 7.65 -22.37
CA VAL A 127 14.39 7.47 -20.94
C VAL A 127 14.04 8.81 -20.28
N ARG A 128 14.81 9.87 -20.56
CA ARG A 128 14.52 11.23 -20.06
C ARG A 128 13.15 11.71 -20.53
N ALA A 129 12.84 11.54 -21.80
CA ALA A 129 11.55 11.93 -22.38
C ALA A 129 10.37 11.17 -21.76
N LEU A 130 10.54 9.88 -21.45
CA LEU A 130 9.54 9.10 -20.72
C LEU A 130 9.34 9.66 -19.31
N LEU A 131 10.43 9.78 -18.53
CA LEU A 131 10.36 10.17 -17.12
C LEU A 131 9.82 11.58 -16.91
N ASP A 132 10.05 12.53 -17.84
CA ASP A 132 9.47 13.88 -17.72
C ASP A 132 7.93 13.90 -17.79
N GLN A 133 7.33 12.84 -18.33
CA GLN A 133 5.88 12.65 -18.44
C GLN A 133 5.33 11.56 -17.50
N SER A 134 6.20 10.93 -16.72
CA SER A 134 5.88 9.79 -15.86
C SER A 134 5.12 10.18 -14.60
N LEU A 135 4.49 9.17 -13.99
CA LEU A 135 3.94 9.25 -12.66
C LEU A 135 4.16 7.90 -11.98
N ILE A 136 5.02 7.88 -10.98
CA ILE A 136 5.24 6.73 -10.10
C ILE A 136 4.63 7.10 -8.76
N SER A 137 3.54 6.43 -8.38
CA SER A 137 2.75 6.84 -7.21
C SER A 137 2.38 5.67 -6.30
N PRO A 138 3.16 5.44 -5.22
CA PRO A 138 2.68 4.63 -4.11
C PRO A 138 1.61 5.41 -3.34
N VAL A 139 0.42 4.84 -3.22
CA VAL A 139 -0.73 5.44 -2.53
C VAL A 139 -0.93 4.76 -1.19
N LEU A 140 -0.56 5.44 -0.11
CA LEU A 140 -0.62 4.91 1.24
C LEU A 140 -2.06 4.85 1.74
N THR A 141 -2.50 3.68 2.17
CA THR A 141 -3.83 3.50 2.75
C THR A 141 -3.78 3.38 4.26
N ALA A 142 -4.93 3.65 4.90
CA ALA A 142 -5.14 3.30 6.30
C ALA A 142 -4.89 1.80 6.49
N HIS A 143 -4.78 1.36 7.72
CA HIS A 143 -4.15 0.09 8.03
C HIS A 143 -5.16 -1.01 8.48
N PRO A 144 -6.20 -1.37 7.69
CA PRO A 144 -7.25 -2.34 8.08
C PRO A 144 -6.74 -3.80 8.16
N SER A 145 -5.44 -3.99 8.04
CA SER A 145 -4.67 -5.23 8.13
C SER A 145 -3.52 -5.15 9.15
N GLU A 146 -3.24 -3.97 9.79
CA GLU A 146 -2.27 -3.93 10.93
C GLU A 146 -3.06 -4.29 12.14
N VAL A 147 -2.80 -5.49 12.62
CA VAL A 147 -3.22 -5.79 13.97
C VAL A 147 -2.28 -5.10 14.98
N ARG A 148 -1.04 -4.72 14.59
CA ARG A 148 -0.07 -4.07 15.48
C ARG A 148 -0.39 -2.59 15.74
N ARG A 149 -0.05 -2.13 16.95
CA ARG A 149 -0.18 -0.72 17.38
C ARG A 149 1.02 0.12 16.92
N LYS A 150 0.83 1.43 16.77
CA LYS A 150 1.93 2.37 16.50
C LYS A 150 3.07 2.22 17.50
N SER A 151 2.77 2.07 18.79
CA SER A 151 3.79 1.82 19.82
C SER A 151 4.64 0.58 19.56
N VAL A 152 4.05 -0.50 19.01
CA VAL A 152 4.78 -1.71 18.62
C VAL A 152 5.67 -1.43 17.41
N ILE A 153 5.17 -0.72 16.41
CA ILE A 153 5.95 -0.31 15.22
C ILE A 153 7.13 0.57 15.63
N ASP A 154 6.91 1.56 16.51
CA ASP A 154 7.95 2.45 17.00
C ASP A 154 9.02 1.67 17.82
N ARG A 155 8.63 0.61 18.54
CA ARG A 155 9.58 -0.27 19.25
C ARG A 155 10.35 -1.18 18.29
N ILE A 156 9.70 -1.72 17.26
CA ILE A 156 10.37 -2.48 16.19
C ILE A 156 11.43 -1.58 15.54
N ALA A 157 11.07 -0.35 15.17
CA ALA A 157 12.01 0.61 14.59
C ALA A 157 13.20 0.90 15.52
N ALA A 158 12.95 1.13 16.82
CA ALA A 158 14.02 1.38 17.79
C ALA A 158 14.97 0.17 17.96
N ILE A 159 14.46 -1.07 17.88
CA ILE A 159 15.29 -2.27 17.89
C ILE A 159 16.14 -2.33 16.62
N THR A 160 15.54 -2.07 15.45
CA THR A 160 16.26 -2.02 14.18
C THR A 160 17.35 -0.95 14.18
N ASP A 161 17.08 0.26 14.67
CA ASP A 161 18.05 1.35 14.73
C ASP A 161 19.31 0.97 15.54
N LEU A 162 19.14 0.24 16.65
CA LEU A 162 20.25 -0.27 17.46
C LEU A 162 21.09 -1.29 16.70
N LEU A 163 20.43 -2.20 15.99
CA LEU A 163 21.08 -3.22 15.17
C LEU A 163 21.84 -2.56 14.00
N ASP A 164 21.25 -1.56 13.35
CA ASP A 164 21.82 -0.85 12.21
C ASP A 164 22.99 0.06 12.58
N ALA A 165 22.90 0.72 13.74
CA ALA A 165 24.02 1.49 14.28
C ALA A 165 25.24 0.60 14.51
N CYS A 166 25.02 -0.66 14.93
CA CYS A 166 26.08 -1.64 15.08
C CYS A 166 26.71 -2.03 13.74
N ASP A 167 25.90 -2.20 12.68
CA ASP A 167 26.40 -2.48 11.33
C ASP A 167 27.27 -1.34 10.79
N LYS A 168 26.87 -0.08 11.02
CA LYS A 168 27.63 1.10 10.61
C LYS A 168 28.95 1.25 11.37
N ALA A 169 28.99 0.84 12.63
CA ALA A 169 30.20 0.86 13.44
C ALA A 169 31.20 -0.26 13.07
N GLY A 170 30.76 -1.28 12.31
CA GLY A 170 31.59 -2.41 11.89
C GLY A 170 32.23 -3.14 13.08
N ASP A 171 33.52 -3.46 12.98
CA ASP A 171 34.27 -4.18 14.03
C ASP A 171 34.29 -3.47 15.39
N ALA A 172 33.95 -2.17 15.45
CA ALA A 172 33.88 -1.41 16.70
C ALA A 172 32.61 -1.71 17.53
N CYS A 173 31.62 -2.41 16.97
CA CYS A 173 30.41 -2.83 17.67
C CYS A 173 30.31 -4.35 17.74
N THR A 174 30.20 -4.89 18.96
CA THR A 174 29.89 -6.31 19.18
C THR A 174 28.41 -6.45 19.58
N LEU A 175 27.83 -7.63 19.33
CA LEU A 175 26.46 -7.93 19.78
C LEU A 175 26.31 -7.79 21.30
N ASP A 176 27.38 -8.05 22.07
CA ASP A 176 27.43 -7.82 23.52
C ASP A 176 27.33 -6.33 23.88
N ALA A 177 27.93 -5.43 23.08
CA ALA A 177 27.91 -3.99 23.33
C ALA A 177 26.50 -3.39 23.21
N ILE A 178 25.63 -3.98 22.38
CA ILE A 178 24.24 -3.55 22.19
C ILE A 178 23.23 -4.42 22.95
N ALA A 179 23.66 -5.48 23.63
CA ALA A 179 22.78 -6.43 24.30
C ALA A 179 21.88 -5.76 25.35
N GLU A 180 22.42 -4.86 26.17
CA GLU A 180 21.66 -4.16 27.21
C GLU A 180 20.67 -3.12 26.64
N PRO A 181 21.05 -2.26 25.67
CA PRO A 181 20.08 -1.46 24.90
C PRO A 181 18.98 -2.30 24.24
N LEU A 182 19.31 -3.44 23.62
CA LEU A 182 18.33 -4.34 23.02
C LEU A 182 17.40 -4.94 24.07
N ARG A 183 17.94 -5.44 25.20
CA ARG A 183 17.16 -5.96 26.31
C ARG A 183 16.15 -4.93 26.80
N ARG A 184 16.56 -3.66 26.96
CA ARG A 184 15.65 -2.57 27.34
C ARG A 184 14.50 -2.40 26.34
N GLN A 185 14.78 -2.38 25.04
CA GLN A 185 13.72 -2.23 24.04
C GLN A 185 12.79 -3.45 24.00
N ILE A 186 13.33 -4.66 24.17
CA ILE A 186 12.54 -5.90 24.18
C ILE A 186 11.69 -6.00 25.45
N VAL A 187 12.17 -5.54 26.61
CA VAL A 187 11.35 -5.43 27.84
C VAL A 187 10.18 -4.46 27.63
N ILE A 188 10.45 -3.29 27.05
CA ILE A 188 9.38 -2.32 26.73
C ILE A 188 8.38 -2.94 25.75
N LEU A 189 8.86 -3.65 24.73
CA LEU A 189 8.02 -4.35 23.77
C LEU A 189 7.16 -5.45 24.43
N TRP A 190 7.74 -6.24 25.34
CA TRP A 190 7.02 -7.22 26.17
C TRP A 190 5.92 -6.58 27.01
N ALA A 191 6.20 -5.43 27.62
CA ALA A 191 5.22 -4.69 28.42
C ALA A 191 4.22 -3.89 27.56
N THR A 192 4.39 -3.84 26.23
CA THR A 192 3.52 -3.09 25.32
C THR A 192 2.42 -3.99 24.79
N ARG A 193 1.14 -3.64 25.03
CA ARG A 193 0.02 -4.41 24.48
C ARG A 193 0.13 -4.51 22.96
N LEU A 194 0.09 -5.72 22.42
CA LEU A 194 0.15 -5.97 20.99
C LEU A 194 -1.19 -5.73 20.27
N VAL A 195 -2.30 -5.80 21.01
CA VAL A 195 -3.67 -5.65 20.49
C VAL A 195 -4.30 -4.36 21.05
N ARG A 196 -5.16 -3.73 20.24
CA ARG A 196 -5.93 -2.53 20.64
C ARG A 196 -7.16 -2.91 21.46
N THR A 197 -7.45 -2.13 22.50
CA THR A 197 -8.68 -2.28 23.31
C THR A 197 -9.82 -1.40 22.83
N GLN A 198 -9.54 -0.36 22.05
CA GLN A 198 -10.52 0.57 21.49
C GLN A 198 -10.34 0.68 19.97
N GLY A 199 -11.42 1.00 19.26
CA GLY A 199 -11.40 1.31 17.83
C GLY A 199 -10.50 2.51 17.54
N LEU A 200 -9.82 2.49 16.40
CA LEU A 200 -9.13 3.67 15.90
C LEU A 200 -10.15 4.70 15.43
N VAL A 201 -9.90 5.97 15.75
CA VAL A 201 -10.55 7.07 15.03
C VAL A 201 -9.75 7.39 13.77
N VAL A 202 -10.37 8.05 12.79
CA VAL A 202 -9.68 8.35 11.52
C VAL A 202 -8.43 9.21 11.74
N GLN A 203 -8.41 10.07 12.76
CA GLN A 203 -7.22 10.86 13.10
C GLN A 203 -6.00 9.99 13.44
N ASP A 204 -6.18 8.88 14.15
CA ASP A 204 -5.06 7.97 14.47
C ASP A 204 -4.46 7.34 13.19
N GLU A 205 -5.32 7.07 12.19
CA GLU A 205 -4.90 6.58 10.88
C GLU A 205 -4.13 7.67 10.11
N ILE A 206 -4.59 8.93 10.18
CA ILE A 206 -3.91 10.09 9.58
C ILE A 206 -2.51 10.23 10.19
N ASP A 207 -2.41 10.28 11.52
CA ASP A 207 -1.13 10.47 12.23
C ASP A 207 -0.14 9.35 11.93
N THR A 208 -0.64 8.11 11.78
CA THR A 208 0.20 6.96 11.42
C THR A 208 0.77 7.12 10.01
N VAL A 209 -0.04 7.48 9.01
CA VAL A 209 0.46 7.67 7.63
C VAL A 209 1.42 8.86 7.55
N VAL A 210 1.08 9.99 8.18
CA VAL A 210 1.96 11.17 8.21
C VAL A 210 3.30 10.84 8.86
N SER A 211 3.32 10.01 9.91
CA SER A 211 4.58 9.55 10.52
C SER A 211 5.48 8.78 9.56
N PHE A 212 4.94 8.02 8.60
CA PHE A 212 5.76 7.37 7.55
C PHE A 212 6.20 8.37 6.48
N LEU A 213 5.31 9.28 6.07
CA LEU A 213 5.64 10.31 5.09
C LEU A 213 6.80 11.18 5.60
N ASP A 214 6.72 11.60 6.86
CA ASP A 214 7.71 12.45 7.54
C ASP A 214 9.05 11.73 7.71
N ARG A 215 9.05 10.57 8.38
CA ARG A 215 10.28 9.85 8.72
C ARG A 215 11.00 9.27 7.50
N ILE A 216 10.29 8.97 6.41
CA ILE A 216 10.83 8.17 5.30
C ILE A 216 10.73 8.93 3.99
N PHE A 217 9.53 9.24 3.52
CA PHE A 217 9.35 9.75 2.16
C PHE A 217 9.96 11.13 1.95
N LEU A 218 9.86 12.04 2.93
CA LEU A 218 10.48 13.38 2.86
C LEU A 218 12.00 13.32 2.61
N HIS A 219 12.66 12.27 3.08
CA HIS A 219 14.10 12.11 2.92
C HIS A 219 14.49 11.23 1.73
N VAL A 220 13.63 10.30 1.32
CA VAL A 220 13.96 9.28 0.31
C VAL A 220 13.56 9.73 -1.10
N ALA A 221 12.34 10.26 -1.29
CA ALA A 221 11.85 10.62 -2.62
C ALA A 221 12.68 11.73 -3.30
N PRO A 222 13.12 12.79 -2.59
CA PRO A 222 13.97 13.82 -3.20
C PRO A 222 15.34 13.26 -3.59
N LYS A 223 15.97 12.46 -2.71
CA LYS A 223 17.25 11.80 -2.99
C LYS A 223 17.18 10.89 -4.20
N GLN A 224 16.07 10.16 -4.35
CA GLN A 224 15.84 9.32 -5.51
C GLN A 224 15.78 10.16 -6.79
N LEU A 225 15.00 11.25 -6.79
CA LEU A 225 14.91 12.15 -7.94
C LEU A 225 16.28 12.75 -8.29
N SER A 226 17.03 13.24 -7.31
CA SER A 226 18.39 13.76 -7.50
C SER A 226 19.34 12.70 -8.08
N ALA A 227 19.24 11.44 -7.63
CA ALA A 227 20.02 10.34 -8.19
C ALA A 227 19.71 10.08 -9.66
N TRP A 228 18.42 10.10 -10.06
CA TRP A 228 18.01 9.98 -11.46
C TRP A 228 18.45 11.17 -12.30
N ARG A 229 18.35 12.40 -11.78
CA ARG A 229 18.85 13.63 -12.44
C ARG A 229 20.34 13.50 -12.76
N ARG A 230 21.15 13.01 -11.82
CA ARG A 230 22.59 12.76 -12.04
C ARG A 230 22.83 11.65 -13.06
N LEU A 231 22.16 10.52 -12.91
CA LEU A 231 22.37 9.34 -13.75
C LEU A 231 22.02 9.61 -15.23
N LEU A 232 21.06 10.49 -15.47
CA LEU A 232 20.60 10.89 -16.80
C LEU A 232 21.18 12.22 -17.30
N GLU A 233 22.02 12.89 -16.49
CA GLU A 233 22.54 14.23 -16.77
C GLU A 233 21.43 15.25 -17.11
N ALA A 234 20.33 15.18 -16.36
CA ALA A 234 19.08 15.91 -16.60
C ALA A 234 18.62 16.67 -15.35
N PRO A 235 19.30 17.77 -14.95
CA PRO A 235 18.95 18.54 -13.75
C PRO A 235 17.53 19.12 -13.78
N GLU A 236 16.98 19.37 -14.98
CA GLU A 236 15.63 19.89 -15.20
C GLU A 236 14.52 18.82 -15.19
N LEU A 237 14.86 17.53 -15.02
CA LEU A 237 13.88 16.45 -14.99
C LEU A 237 12.83 16.71 -13.92
N LYS A 238 11.56 16.74 -14.30
CA LYS A 238 10.46 17.00 -13.36
C LYS A 238 10.27 15.86 -12.37
N PRO A 239 9.69 16.13 -11.19
CA PRO A 239 9.34 15.08 -10.25
C PRO A 239 8.29 14.12 -10.81
N PHE A 240 8.74 12.91 -11.14
CA PHE A 240 7.88 11.80 -11.56
C PHE A 240 7.38 10.97 -10.37
N MET A 241 8.07 11.01 -9.22
CA MET A 241 7.66 10.35 -7.99
C MET A 241 6.67 11.23 -7.22
N ARG A 242 5.45 10.72 -6.97
CA ARG A 242 4.40 11.43 -6.23
C ARG A 242 3.72 10.49 -5.25
N VAL A 243 3.89 10.73 -3.96
CA VAL A 243 3.24 9.88 -2.93
C VAL A 243 1.77 10.29 -2.81
N GLY A 244 0.88 9.30 -2.79
CA GLY A 244 -0.55 9.52 -2.57
C GLY A 244 -1.00 9.00 -1.20
N THR A 245 -2.21 9.39 -0.78
CA THR A 245 -2.87 8.78 0.37
C THR A 245 -4.38 8.73 0.21
N TRP A 246 -5.01 7.70 0.79
CA TRP A 246 -6.48 7.60 0.93
C TRP A 246 -6.98 8.07 2.28
N VAL A 247 -6.09 8.25 3.26
CA VAL A 247 -6.50 8.47 4.65
C VAL A 247 -7.01 9.89 4.84
N GLY A 248 -8.29 10.00 5.20
CA GLY A 248 -9.01 11.27 5.25
C GLY A 248 -9.79 11.61 3.98
N GLY A 249 -9.68 10.83 2.90
CA GLY A 249 -10.39 11.04 1.63
C GLY A 249 -11.28 9.86 1.19
N ASP A 250 -10.89 8.62 1.53
CA ASP A 250 -11.67 7.42 1.25
C ASP A 250 -12.75 7.17 2.31
N ARG A 251 -14.00 7.40 1.89
CA ARG A 251 -15.21 7.30 2.69
C ARG A 251 -16.14 6.16 2.24
N ASP A 252 -15.72 5.34 1.28
CA ASP A 252 -16.48 4.16 0.86
C ASP A 252 -16.64 3.18 2.05
N GLY A 253 -17.91 3.04 2.47
CA GLY A 253 -18.31 2.25 3.63
C GLY A 253 -17.76 2.77 4.97
N ASN A 254 -17.32 4.04 5.05
CA ASN A 254 -16.81 4.64 6.28
C ASN A 254 -17.57 5.94 6.62
N PRO A 255 -18.61 5.89 7.48
CA PRO A 255 -19.36 7.07 7.87
C PRO A 255 -18.52 8.08 8.66
N ASN A 256 -17.38 7.68 9.23
CA ASN A 256 -16.53 8.52 10.07
C ASN A 256 -15.62 9.47 9.28
N VAL A 257 -15.61 9.40 7.95
CA VAL A 257 -14.86 10.34 7.10
C VAL A 257 -15.83 11.42 6.63
N ASP A 258 -15.57 12.65 7.06
CA ASP A 258 -16.35 13.84 6.76
C ASP A 258 -15.46 15.05 6.41
N ALA A 259 -16.07 16.22 6.23
CA ALA A 259 -15.36 17.46 5.89
C ALA A 259 -14.32 17.87 6.94
N THR A 260 -14.62 17.64 8.23
CA THR A 260 -13.72 17.97 9.34
C THR A 260 -12.49 17.07 9.31
N VAL A 261 -12.69 15.78 9.06
CA VAL A 261 -11.62 14.79 8.93
C VAL A 261 -10.73 15.07 7.72
N MET A 262 -11.29 15.42 6.57
CA MET A 262 -10.51 15.81 5.39
C MET A 262 -9.65 17.05 5.68
N ALA A 263 -10.23 18.08 6.31
CA ALA A 263 -9.48 19.27 6.71
C ALA A 263 -8.36 18.93 7.71
N ALA A 264 -8.62 18.03 8.66
CA ALA A 264 -7.61 17.56 9.61
C ALA A 264 -6.47 16.79 8.92
N ALA A 265 -6.77 15.99 7.90
CA ALA A 265 -5.76 15.28 7.11
C ALA A 265 -4.79 16.26 6.42
N PHE A 266 -5.31 17.31 5.78
CA PHE A 266 -4.46 18.35 5.18
C PHE A 266 -3.67 19.15 6.21
N ARG A 267 -4.28 19.56 7.32
CA ARG A 267 -3.56 20.28 8.40
C ARG A 267 -2.40 19.46 8.96
N THR A 268 -2.63 18.16 9.20
CA THR A 268 -1.61 17.26 9.78
C THR A 268 -0.44 17.07 8.81
N GLN A 269 -0.73 16.86 7.52
CA GLN A 269 0.29 16.78 6.47
C GLN A 269 1.07 18.09 6.30
N ALA A 270 0.37 19.22 6.22
CA ALA A 270 0.96 20.54 6.08
C ALA A 270 1.90 20.85 7.25
N ARG A 271 1.49 20.53 8.48
CA ARG A 271 2.32 20.70 9.67
C ARG A 271 3.63 19.91 9.59
N ALA A 272 3.57 18.64 9.18
CA ALA A 272 4.76 17.80 9.07
C ALA A 272 5.74 18.33 8.02
N VAL A 273 5.27 18.57 6.79
CA VAL A 273 6.14 19.04 5.70
C VAL A 273 6.71 20.43 5.94
N LEU A 274 5.90 21.36 6.49
CA LEU A 274 6.38 22.71 6.81
C LEU A 274 7.33 22.72 8.02
N SER A 275 7.16 21.81 8.99
CA SER A 275 8.12 21.64 10.08
C SER A 275 9.48 21.16 9.55
N PHE A 276 9.48 20.19 8.65
CA PHE A 276 10.69 19.74 7.96
C PHE A 276 11.37 20.88 7.20
N TYR A 277 10.64 21.66 6.40
CA TYR A 277 11.20 22.81 5.69
C TYR A 277 11.76 23.87 6.64
N LEU A 278 11.08 24.15 7.77
CA LEU A 278 11.60 25.08 8.78
C LEU A 278 12.91 24.58 9.38
N GLU A 279 13.03 23.29 9.67
CA GLU A 279 14.26 22.70 10.18
C GLU A 279 15.41 22.80 9.17
N GLU A 280 15.15 22.51 7.89
CA GLU A 280 16.15 22.61 6.83
C GLU A 280 16.59 24.06 6.55
N VAL A 281 15.64 25.01 6.47
CA VAL A 281 15.97 26.44 6.34
C VAL A 281 16.78 26.95 7.53
N HIS A 282 16.45 26.50 8.74
CA HIS A 282 17.21 26.86 9.93
C HIS A 282 18.64 26.31 9.91
N ALA A 283 18.81 25.05 9.49
CA ALA A 283 20.12 24.43 9.35
C ALA A 283 20.97 25.13 8.27
N LEU A 284 20.37 25.44 7.12
CA LEU A 284 21.01 26.24 6.07
C LEU A 284 21.45 27.62 6.60
N GLY A 285 20.65 28.25 7.46
CA GLY A 285 21.01 29.52 8.09
C GLY A 285 22.26 29.42 8.98
N ALA A 286 22.47 28.29 9.64
CA ALA A 286 23.69 28.04 10.40
C ALA A 286 24.90 27.80 9.47
N GLU A 287 24.69 27.06 8.39
CA GLU A 287 25.72 26.63 7.43
C GLU A 287 26.22 27.75 6.51
N LEU A 288 25.32 28.52 5.89
CA LEU A 288 25.62 29.54 4.87
C LEU A 288 25.99 30.90 5.47
N SER A 289 27.15 30.95 6.12
CA SER A 289 27.72 32.12 6.80
C SER A 289 28.56 33.05 5.91
N LEU A 290 28.32 33.05 4.59
CA LEU A 290 29.16 33.76 3.63
C LEU A 290 29.04 35.28 3.82
N ALA A 291 30.19 35.92 4.07
CA ALA A 291 30.34 37.36 4.21
C ALA A 291 30.40 38.05 2.83
N ALA A 292 29.66 39.13 2.60
CA ALA A 292 29.64 39.85 1.32
C ALA A 292 30.97 40.54 1.01
N GLU A 293 31.79 40.85 2.03
CA GLU A 293 33.17 41.31 1.83
C GLU A 293 34.10 40.23 1.23
N LEU A 294 33.79 38.94 1.44
CA LEU A 294 34.64 37.81 1.05
C LEU A 294 34.07 36.97 -0.10
N ALA A 295 32.76 37.03 -0.32
CA ALA A 295 32.05 36.25 -1.33
C ALA A 295 31.19 37.16 -2.22
N GLN A 296 31.15 36.85 -3.51
CA GLN A 296 30.25 37.53 -4.44
C GLN A 296 28.81 37.04 -4.25
N VAL A 297 27.86 37.97 -4.36
CA VAL A 297 26.43 37.69 -4.28
C VAL A 297 25.69 38.29 -5.45
N SER A 298 24.66 37.58 -5.91
CA SER A 298 23.82 38.07 -6.99
C SER A 298 22.94 39.25 -6.52
N PRO A 299 22.56 40.18 -7.42
CA PRO A 299 21.63 41.26 -7.08
C PRO A 299 20.27 40.76 -6.57
N ALA A 300 19.80 39.62 -7.08
CA ALA A 300 18.55 39.01 -6.64
C ALA A 300 18.63 38.50 -5.20
N LEU A 301 19.74 37.86 -4.82
CA LEU A 301 19.98 37.45 -3.43
C LEU A 301 20.09 38.66 -2.50
N GLN A 302 20.77 39.72 -2.92
CA GLN A 302 20.88 40.93 -2.13
C GLN A 302 19.51 41.56 -1.86
N ALA A 303 18.65 41.65 -2.89
CA ALA A 303 17.28 42.13 -2.73
C ALA A 303 16.47 41.27 -1.74
N LEU A 304 16.62 39.95 -1.80
CA LEU A 304 15.97 39.02 -0.87
C LEU A 304 16.46 39.21 0.58
N ALA A 305 17.77 39.42 0.76
CA ALA A 305 18.37 39.71 2.06
C ALA A 305 17.93 41.07 2.65
N ASP A 306 17.72 42.08 1.80
CA ASP A 306 17.25 43.40 2.20
C ASP A 306 15.77 43.39 2.59
N ALA A 307 14.94 42.63 1.86
CA ALA A 307 13.52 42.44 2.17
C ALA A 307 13.27 41.68 3.49
N ALA A 308 14.25 40.92 3.98
CA ALA A 308 14.12 40.17 5.24
C ALA A 308 14.10 41.06 6.49
N HIS A 309 14.58 42.32 6.40
CA HIS A 309 14.66 43.26 7.51
C HIS A 309 15.29 42.68 8.81
N ASP A 310 16.31 41.84 8.66
CA ASP A 310 17.02 41.23 9.80
C ASP A 310 17.68 42.32 10.67
N PRO A 311 17.30 42.46 11.96
CA PRO A 311 17.80 43.53 12.81
C PRO A 311 19.20 43.27 13.39
N SER A 312 19.79 42.10 13.17
CA SER A 312 21.05 41.72 13.81
C SER A 312 22.26 42.40 13.18
N PRO A 313 23.00 43.26 13.92
CA PRO A 313 24.21 43.89 13.39
C PRO A 313 25.32 42.87 13.09
N HIS A 314 25.35 41.73 13.79
CA HIS A 314 26.32 40.67 13.59
C HIS A 314 26.15 39.91 12.26
N ARG A 315 24.98 40.06 11.60
CA ARG A 315 24.67 39.40 10.33
C ARG A 315 24.55 40.39 9.17
N ALA A 316 24.86 41.67 9.40
CA ALA A 316 24.66 42.73 8.41
C ALA A 316 25.39 42.42 7.09
N ASP A 317 26.59 41.86 7.20
CA ASP A 317 27.46 41.44 6.08
C ASP A 317 27.20 39.98 5.62
N GLU A 318 26.18 39.28 6.12
CA GLU A 318 25.90 37.88 5.77
C GLU A 318 24.58 37.75 4.96
N PRO A 319 24.58 38.11 3.66
CA PRO A 319 23.35 38.19 2.84
C PRO A 319 22.57 36.88 2.77
N TYR A 320 23.23 35.72 2.66
CA TYR A 320 22.55 34.41 2.64
C TYR A 320 21.79 34.15 3.95
N ARG A 321 22.42 34.41 5.10
CA ARG A 321 21.79 34.21 6.42
C ARG A 321 20.65 35.20 6.67
N ARG A 322 20.79 36.44 6.20
CA ARG A 322 19.72 37.45 6.22
C ARG A 322 18.52 37.00 5.38
N ALA A 323 18.75 36.56 4.13
CA ALA A 323 17.70 36.02 3.27
C ALA A 323 17.00 34.82 3.92
N LEU A 324 17.75 33.86 4.47
CA LEU A 324 17.19 32.69 5.17
C LEU A 324 16.39 33.06 6.41
N THR A 325 16.74 34.16 7.10
CA THR A 325 15.94 34.68 8.23
C THR A 325 14.56 35.16 7.75
N GLY A 326 14.51 35.86 6.61
CA GLY A 326 13.25 36.27 5.98
C GLY A 326 12.42 35.08 5.48
N ILE A 327 13.06 34.14 4.78
CA ILE A 327 12.44 32.90 4.30
C ILE A 327 11.84 32.10 5.47
N TYR A 328 12.61 31.92 6.56
CA TYR A 328 12.13 31.23 7.76
C TYR A 328 10.90 31.91 8.35
N ALA A 329 10.88 33.25 8.42
CA ALA A 329 9.75 33.99 8.95
C ALA A 329 8.48 33.84 8.10
N ARG A 330 8.61 33.92 6.77
CA ARG A 330 7.49 33.68 5.84
C ARG A 330 6.97 32.25 5.94
N LEU A 331 7.89 31.28 6.03
CA LEU A 331 7.55 29.87 6.18
C LEU A 331 6.88 29.59 7.53
N ALA A 332 7.32 30.24 8.61
CA ALA A 332 6.71 30.13 9.93
C ALA A 332 5.26 30.67 9.94
N ALA A 333 5.01 31.82 9.30
CA ALA A 333 3.66 32.34 9.11
C ALA A 333 2.80 31.41 8.24
N THR A 334 3.40 30.75 7.24
CA THR A 334 2.73 29.74 6.41
C THR A 334 2.35 28.50 7.22
N HIS A 335 3.25 28.03 8.09
CA HIS A 335 3.01 26.93 9.02
C HIS A 335 1.84 27.21 9.95
N GLU A 336 1.77 28.41 10.54
CA GLU A 336 0.64 28.81 11.38
C GLU A 336 -0.67 28.82 10.59
N LYS A 337 -0.68 29.42 9.38
CA LYS A 337 -1.86 29.53 8.53
C LYS A 337 -2.41 28.17 8.07
N LEU A 338 -1.54 27.24 7.64
CA LEU A 338 -1.94 25.98 7.02
C LEU A 338 -1.98 24.80 8.00
N GLY A 339 -1.08 24.78 8.99
CA GLY A 339 -0.93 23.70 9.97
C GLY A 339 -1.74 23.91 11.26
N ASP A 340 -2.30 25.10 11.47
CA ASP A 340 -3.07 25.49 12.67
C ASP A 340 -2.31 25.16 13.97
N ALA A 341 -1.02 25.51 13.98
CA ALA A 341 -0.11 25.28 15.10
C ALA A 341 1.05 26.28 15.07
N PRO A 342 1.60 26.67 16.24
CA PRO A 342 2.78 27.52 16.29
C PRO A 342 3.99 26.81 15.66
N PRO A 343 4.93 27.55 15.05
CA PRO A 343 6.13 26.96 14.46
C PRO A 343 7.04 26.37 15.56
N PRO A 344 7.84 25.34 15.24
CA PRO A 344 8.75 24.72 16.22
C PRO A 344 9.74 25.70 16.86
N ARG A 345 10.18 26.72 16.11
CA ARG A 345 10.98 27.83 16.62
C ARG A 345 10.33 29.16 16.22
N ARG A 346 10.38 30.15 17.12
CA ARG A 346 9.83 31.47 16.84
C ARG A 346 10.71 32.20 15.82
N PRO A 347 10.13 32.86 14.81
CA PRO A 347 10.91 33.63 13.85
C PRO A 347 11.51 34.88 14.50
N ALA A 348 12.68 35.31 14.03
CA ALA A 348 13.35 36.51 14.52
C ALA A 348 12.71 37.81 14.02
N VAL A 349 11.99 37.73 12.90
CA VAL A 349 11.26 38.82 12.25
C VAL A 349 9.84 38.38 11.92
N GLN A 350 8.93 39.34 11.74
CA GLN A 350 7.56 39.08 11.28
C GLN A 350 7.53 39.14 9.75
N ALA A 351 6.77 38.26 9.11
CA ALA A 351 6.60 38.26 7.66
C ALA A 351 5.24 37.70 7.26
N GLU A 352 4.77 38.04 6.06
CA GLU A 352 3.56 37.46 5.50
C GLU A 352 3.78 36.02 5.03
N PRO A 353 2.77 35.14 5.12
CA PRO A 353 2.87 33.77 4.64
C PRO A 353 3.11 33.70 3.13
N TYR A 354 3.76 32.63 2.68
CA TYR A 354 3.89 32.35 1.25
C TYR A 354 2.51 32.15 0.61
N PRO A 355 2.29 32.67 -0.61
CA PRO A 355 1.04 32.43 -1.34
C PRO A 355 0.91 30.97 -1.81
N GLY A 356 2.03 30.25 -1.93
CA GLY A 356 2.09 28.85 -2.35
C GLY A 356 3.53 28.34 -2.41
N PRO A 357 3.73 27.04 -2.68
CA PRO A 357 5.05 26.41 -2.69
C PRO A 357 5.99 27.00 -3.77
N ASP A 358 5.48 27.38 -4.94
CA ASP A 358 6.28 27.94 -6.04
C ASP A 358 7.03 29.22 -5.62
N ALA A 359 6.40 30.05 -4.77
CA ALA A 359 7.04 31.27 -4.26
C ALA A 359 8.15 30.95 -3.25
N PHE A 360 7.99 29.90 -2.44
CA PHE A 360 9.04 29.42 -1.54
C PHE A 360 10.20 28.79 -2.32
N GLU A 361 9.89 27.95 -3.31
CA GLU A 361 10.86 27.35 -4.22
C GLU A 361 11.66 28.41 -4.97
N SER A 362 11.01 29.47 -5.46
CA SER A 362 11.67 30.59 -6.15
C SER A 362 12.66 31.34 -5.24
N ASP A 363 12.31 31.55 -3.97
CA ASP A 363 13.24 32.15 -3.00
C ASP A 363 14.46 31.23 -2.84
N LEU A 364 14.26 29.93 -2.62
CA LEU A 364 15.35 28.94 -2.50
C LEU A 364 16.26 28.87 -3.74
N LYS A 365 15.67 28.87 -4.94
CA LYS A 365 16.39 28.89 -6.22
C LYS A 365 17.25 30.15 -6.36
N THR A 366 16.79 31.30 -5.82
CA THR A 366 17.60 32.53 -5.80
C THR A 366 18.89 32.37 -4.99
N LEU A 367 18.85 31.66 -3.85
CA LEU A 367 20.08 31.35 -3.09
C LEU A 367 20.98 30.39 -3.88
N HIS A 368 20.39 29.33 -4.43
CA HIS A 368 21.12 28.29 -5.15
C HIS A 368 21.83 28.86 -6.39
N ASP A 369 21.13 29.64 -7.21
CA ASP A 369 21.69 30.23 -8.42
C ASP A 369 22.82 31.22 -8.10
N SER A 370 22.71 31.95 -7.00
CA SER A 370 23.80 32.81 -6.49
C SER A 370 25.02 31.97 -6.07
N LEU A 371 24.83 30.88 -5.33
CA LEU A 371 25.94 30.01 -4.92
C LEU A 371 26.62 29.35 -6.12
N VAL A 372 25.86 28.77 -7.04
CA VAL A 372 26.41 28.05 -8.20
C VAL A 372 27.11 29.00 -9.17
N SER A 373 26.57 30.20 -9.42
CA SER A 373 27.19 31.16 -10.33
C SER A 373 28.52 31.72 -9.84
N HIS A 374 28.71 31.86 -8.52
CA HIS A 374 29.92 32.44 -7.93
C HIS A 374 30.92 31.43 -7.38
N HIS A 375 30.47 30.24 -6.97
CA HIS A 375 31.29 29.22 -6.32
C HIS A 375 31.30 27.86 -7.06
N GLY A 376 30.52 27.72 -8.13
CA GLY A 376 30.55 26.57 -9.02
C GLY A 376 29.92 25.31 -8.42
N GLY A 377 30.38 24.15 -8.91
CA GLY A 377 29.77 22.84 -8.66
C GLY A 377 29.79 22.35 -7.20
N VAL A 378 30.51 23.02 -6.29
CA VAL A 378 30.55 22.67 -4.86
C VAL A 378 29.18 22.79 -4.20
N PHE A 379 28.33 23.71 -4.70
CA PHE A 379 26.97 23.94 -4.20
C PHE A 379 25.88 23.45 -5.17
N ALA A 380 26.24 22.69 -6.21
CA ALA A 380 25.27 22.23 -7.20
C ALA A 380 24.46 21.00 -6.74
N ASP A 381 24.96 20.26 -5.74
CA ASP A 381 24.36 19.04 -5.20
C ASP A 381 24.63 18.99 -3.68
N ASP A 382 23.95 19.88 -2.97
CA ASP A 382 24.08 20.13 -1.54
C ASP A 382 22.72 20.10 -0.80
N ARG A 383 22.71 20.44 0.49
CA ARG A 383 21.48 20.51 1.31
C ARG A 383 20.41 21.43 0.69
N LEU A 384 20.80 22.54 0.09
CA LEU A 384 19.85 23.49 -0.51
C LEU A 384 19.18 22.87 -1.74
N SER A 385 19.93 22.20 -2.61
CA SER A 385 19.37 21.48 -3.75
C SER A 385 18.43 20.33 -3.34
N ASP A 386 18.75 19.62 -2.25
CA ASP A 386 17.88 18.59 -1.66
C ASP A 386 16.57 19.19 -1.15
N LEU A 387 16.63 20.35 -0.48
CA LEU A 387 15.44 21.08 -0.03
C LEU A 387 14.59 21.57 -1.19
N ILE A 388 15.20 22.15 -2.24
CA ILE A 388 14.47 22.56 -3.47
C ILE A 388 13.76 21.35 -4.06
N THR A 389 14.45 20.22 -4.21
CA THR A 389 13.89 18.98 -4.73
C THR A 389 12.74 18.46 -3.85
N ALA A 390 12.86 18.60 -2.52
CA ALA A 390 11.79 18.24 -1.60
C ALA A 390 10.54 19.12 -1.77
N VAL A 391 10.70 20.42 -2.03
CA VAL A 391 9.58 21.32 -2.35
C VAL A 391 8.93 20.94 -3.67
N GLU A 392 9.73 20.64 -4.71
CA GLU A 392 9.23 20.22 -6.01
C GLU A 392 8.39 18.92 -5.92
N VAL A 393 8.79 17.97 -5.04
CA VAL A 393 8.11 16.67 -4.84
C VAL A 393 6.85 16.78 -3.97
N PHE A 394 6.90 17.54 -2.87
CA PHE A 394 5.85 17.50 -1.83
C PHE A 394 4.98 18.77 -1.74
N GLY A 395 5.47 19.91 -2.22
CA GLY A 395 4.83 21.21 -2.03
C GLY A 395 4.43 21.46 -0.57
N PHE A 396 3.29 22.12 -0.34
CA PHE A 396 2.75 22.30 1.03
C PHE A 396 1.70 21.26 1.43
N HIS A 397 1.33 20.34 0.54
CA HIS A 397 0.31 19.31 0.80
C HIS A 397 0.89 17.97 1.25
N MET A 398 2.21 17.76 1.09
CA MET A 398 2.88 16.48 1.37
C MET A 398 2.44 15.37 0.39
N ALA A 399 1.40 14.60 0.68
CA ALA A 399 0.88 13.57 -0.22
C ALA A 399 -0.43 14.01 -0.89
N THR A 400 -0.62 13.60 -2.14
CA THR A 400 -1.88 13.83 -2.86
C THR A 400 -2.98 12.98 -2.22
N LEU A 401 -4.07 13.61 -1.76
CA LEU A 401 -5.22 12.92 -1.20
C LEU A 401 -6.16 12.47 -2.32
N ASP A 402 -6.44 11.16 -2.40
CA ASP A 402 -7.52 10.67 -3.27
C ASP A 402 -8.85 10.69 -2.51
N MET A 403 -9.91 11.13 -3.19
CA MET A 403 -11.27 10.93 -2.72
C MET A 403 -11.80 9.60 -3.26
N ARG A 404 -12.57 8.88 -2.45
CA ARG A 404 -13.24 7.65 -2.88
C ARG A 404 -14.62 7.51 -2.24
N GLN A 405 -15.63 7.18 -3.04
CA GLN A 405 -16.99 6.92 -2.58
C GLN A 405 -17.71 5.93 -3.52
N ASN A 406 -18.72 5.24 -3.00
CA ASN A 406 -19.54 4.29 -3.73
C ASN A 406 -20.51 4.99 -4.71
N ALA A 407 -20.68 4.47 -5.92
CA ALA A 407 -21.61 4.99 -6.94
C ALA A 407 -23.03 5.20 -6.41
N ASP A 408 -23.58 4.24 -5.65
CA ASP A 408 -24.94 4.31 -5.10
C ASP A 408 -25.16 5.56 -4.22
N VAL A 409 -24.09 6.07 -3.57
CA VAL A 409 -24.17 7.30 -2.77
C VAL A 409 -24.29 8.51 -3.70
N HIS A 410 -23.51 8.56 -4.78
CA HIS A 410 -23.61 9.64 -5.77
C HIS A 410 -25.01 9.66 -6.39
N GLU A 411 -25.54 8.50 -6.79
CA GLU A 411 -26.88 8.39 -7.38
C GLU A 411 -27.95 8.99 -6.46
N ARG A 412 -27.93 8.64 -5.16
CA ARG A 412 -28.89 9.14 -4.17
C ARG A 412 -28.76 10.64 -3.94
N VAL A 413 -27.53 11.15 -3.84
CA VAL A 413 -27.26 12.58 -3.64
C VAL A 413 -27.67 13.39 -4.87
N VAL A 414 -27.38 12.90 -6.06
CA VAL A 414 -27.79 13.52 -7.32
C VAL A 414 -29.31 13.48 -7.49
N ALA A 415 -29.96 12.36 -7.14
CA ALA A 415 -31.40 12.25 -7.17
C ALA A 415 -32.09 13.28 -6.25
N ASP A 416 -31.57 13.45 -5.04
CA ASP A 416 -32.06 14.45 -4.08
C ASP A 416 -31.86 15.88 -4.60
N LEU A 417 -30.66 16.20 -5.12
CA LEU A 417 -30.36 17.49 -5.73
C LEU A 417 -31.28 17.83 -6.92
N LEU A 418 -31.49 16.89 -7.83
CA LEU A 418 -32.35 17.07 -9.01
C LEU A 418 -33.82 17.23 -8.63
N LYS A 419 -34.28 16.49 -7.62
CA LYS A 419 -35.66 16.54 -7.13
C LYS A 419 -35.93 17.89 -6.48
N VAL A 420 -35.09 18.32 -5.55
CA VAL A 420 -35.25 19.61 -4.85
C VAL A 420 -35.03 20.79 -5.82
N GLY A 421 -34.09 20.67 -6.76
CA GLY A 421 -33.85 21.64 -7.83
C GLY A 421 -34.97 21.72 -8.89
N GLY A 422 -35.97 20.83 -8.81
CA GLY A 422 -37.13 20.83 -9.73
C GLY A 422 -36.80 20.37 -11.15
N VAL A 423 -35.73 19.61 -11.35
CA VAL A 423 -35.27 19.13 -12.66
C VAL A 423 -35.81 17.75 -12.98
N GLN A 424 -35.67 16.81 -12.04
CA GLN A 424 -36.17 15.44 -12.20
C GLN A 424 -36.62 14.88 -10.86
N SER A 425 -37.88 14.45 -10.77
CA SER A 425 -38.50 14.04 -9.49
C SER A 425 -38.09 12.64 -9.04
N ASP A 426 -37.79 11.75 -9.98
CA ASP A 426 -37.41 10.36 -9.73
C ASP A 426 -36.26 9.94 -10.66
N TYR A 427 -35.05 10.35 -10.30
CA TYR A 427 -33.84 10.07 -11.07
C TYR A 427 -33.47 8.58 -11.03
N LEU A 428 -33.67 7.92 -9.89
CA LEU A 428 -33.28 6.53 -9.68
C LEU A 428 -34.08 5.56 -10.57
N ALA A 429 -35.33 5.92 -10.93
CA ALA A 429 -36.17 5.13 -11.83
C ALA A 429 -35.79 5.25 -13.32
N LEU A 430 -34.86 6.15 -13.69
CA LEU A 430 -34.43 6.32 -15.08
C LEU A 430 -33.50 5.19 -15.54
N ASP A 431 -33.61 4.85 -16.82
CA ASP A 431 -32.60 4.04 -17.51
C ASP A 431 -31.31 4.84 -17.78
N GLU A 432 -30.23 4.14 -18.10
CA GLU A 432 -28.90 4.74 -18.28
C GLU A 432 -28.89 5.87 -19.30
N GLU A 433 -29.51 5.69 -20.47
CA GLU A 433 -29.52 6.73 -21.50
C GLU A 433 -30.35 7.97 -21.09
N SER A 434 -31.41 7.80 -20.29
CA SER A 434 -32.16 8.93 -19.74
C SER A 434 -31.37 9.64 -18.64
N ARG A 435 -30.64 8.90 -17.79
CA ARG A 435 -29.72 9.47 -16.79
C ARG A 435 -28.64 10.31 -17.46
N LEU A 436 -27.98 9.78 -18.48
CA LEU A 436 -26.94 10.48 -19.24
C LEU A 436 -27.46 11.77 -19.88
N LYS A 437 -28.67 11.77 -20.45
CA LYS A 437 -29.29 12.98 -21.00
C LYS A 437 -29.52 14.07 -19.96
N VAL A 438 -30.04 13.70 -18.78
CA VAL A 438 -30.25 14.65 -17.67
C VAL A 438 -28.92 15.21 -17.19
N LEU A 439 -27.93 14.35 -16.96
CA LEU A 439 -26.59 14.76 -16.50
C LEU A 439 -25.89 15.65 -17.53
N ALA A 440 -25.93 15.31 -18.82
CA ALA A 440 -25.33 16.12 -19.87
C ALA A 440 -25.97 17.52 -19.95
N ALA A 441 -27.30 17.61 -19.84
CA ALA A 441 -27.99 18.89 -19.82
C ALA A 441 -27.60 19.75 -18.61
N GLU A 442 -27.53 19.16 -17.42
CA GLU A 442 -27.14 19.90 -16.21
C GLU A 442 -25.64 20.25 -16.19
N LEU A 443 -24.75 19.41 -16.73
CA LEU A 443 -23.33 19.72 -16.88
C LEU A 443 -23.07 20.86 -17.88
N ALA A 444 -23.93 21.05 -18.88
CA ALA A 444 -23.84 22.17 -19.81
C ALA A 444 -24.41 23.48 -19.23
N SER A 445 -25.22 23.40 -18.16
CA SER A 445 -25.85 24.55 -17.52
C SER A 445 -24.96 25.16 -16.44
N SER A 446 -24.82 26.49 -16.40
CA SER A 446 -24.11 27.18 -15.31
C SER A 446 -24.93 27.31 -14.01
N ARG A 447 -26.23 26.98 -14.04
CA ARG A 447 -27.09 27.04 -12.86
C ARG A 447 -26.74 25.90 -11.90
N LEU A 448 -26.59 26.20 -10.61
CA LEU A 448 -26.45 25.21 -9.54
C LEU A 448 -27.81 24.63 -9.14
N LEU A 449 -27.83 23.35 -8.76
CA LEU A 449 -29.02 22.67 -8.23
C LEU A 449 -29.21 22.95 -6.73
N PHE A 450 -28.12 23.15 -6.00
CA PHE A 450 -28.15 23.40 -4.57
C PHE A 450 -28.66 24.81 -4.24
N SER A 451 -29.65 24.89 -3.36
CA SER A 451 -30.13 26.14 -2.76
C SER A 451 -29.91 26.10 -1.24
N PRO A 452 -29.22 27.09 -0.64
CA PRO A 452 -29.06 27.12 0.82
C PRO A 452 -30.37 27.37 1.58
N TYR A 453 -31.49 27.59 0.87
CA TYR A 453 -32.82 27.86 1.44
C TYR A 453 -33.79 26.68 1.26
N ALA A 454 -33.31 25.52 0.81
CA ALA A 454 -34.11 24.31 0.64
C ALA A 454 -33.67 23.20 1.61
N ASP A 455 -34.56 22.25 1.84
CA ASP A 455 -34.29 21.07 2.66
C ASP A 455 -33.78 19.92 1.78
N TYR A 456 -32.68 19.30 2.21
CA TYR A 456 -32.04 18.15 1.56
C TYR A 456 -31.85 17.03 2.56
N GLU A 457 -31.64 15.82 2.06
CA GLU A 457 -31.31 14.67 2.91
C GLU A 457 -29.96 14.89 3.62
N PRO A 458 -29.78 14.36 4.86
CA PRO A 458 -28.52 14.50 5.59
C PRO A 458 -27.29 13.96 4.85
N GLU A 459 -27.45 12.91 4.03
CA GLU A 459 -26.39 12.34 3.18
C GLU A 459 -25.93 13.36 2.12
N THR A 460 -26.87 14.05 1.47
CA THR A 460 -26.60 15.13 0.50
C THR A 460 -25.80 16.27 1.12
N LEU A 461 -26.23 16.76 2.29
CA LEU A 461 -25.55 17.84 2.99
C LEU A 461 -24.13 17.45 3.40
N LYS A 462 -23.95 16.20 3.88
CA LYS A 462 -22.64 15.68 4.27
C LYS A 462 -21.70 15.57 3.07
N GLU A 463 -22.13 14.95 1.98
CA GLU A 463 -21.31 14.75 0.78
C GLU A 463 -20.92 16.09 0.14
N ARG A 464 -21.86 17.04 0.05
CA ARG A 464 -21.56 18.41 -0.40
C ARG A 464 -20.55 19.11 0.50
N ALA A 465 -20.65 18.98 1.83
CA ALA A 465 -19.69 19.59 2.75
C ALA A 465 -18.27 19.04 2.56
N ILE A 466 -18.13 17.74 2.26
CA ILE A 466 -16.83 17.11 1.95
C ILE A 466 -16.25 17.71 0.66
N LEU A 467 -17.05 17.85 -0.39
CA LEU A 467 -16.60 18.46 -1.65
C LEU A 467 -16.25 19.95 -1.48
N GLN A 468 -16.93 20.67 -0.58
CA GLN A 468 -16.57 22.04 -0.23
C GLN A 468 -15.23 22.12 0.53
N ALA A 469 -14.95 21.14 1.39
CA ALA A 469 -13.65 21.01 2.04
C ALA A 469 -12.54 20.70 1.02
N ALA A 470 -12.82 19.84 0.02
CA ALA A 470 -11.91 19.59 -1.09
C ALA A 470 -11.61 20.86 -1.90
N ALA A 471 -12.63 21.68 -2.19
CA ALA A 471 -12.44 22.96 -2.86
C ALA A 471 -11.57 23.94 -2.05
N THR A 472 -11.79 23.97 -0.72
CA THR A 472 -10.98 24.78 0.20
C THR A 472 -9.52 24.31 0.22
N ALA A 473 -9.29 22.99 0.25
CA ALA A 473 -7.95 22.41 0.21
C ALA A 473 -7.24 22.72 -1.11
N LEU A 474 -7.91 22.56 -2.25
CA LEU A 474 -7.32 22.88 -3.56
C LEU A 474 -6.96 24.36 -3.69
N ALA A 475 -7.76 25.26 -3.13
CA ALA A 475 -7.45 26.69 -3.10
C ALA A 475 -6.24 27.02 -2.19
N ALA A 476 -6.06 26.28 -1.09
CA ALA A 476 -4.98 26.51 -0.13
C ALA A 476 -3.64 25.85 -0.55
N PHE A 477 -3.70 24.68 -1.17
CA PHE A 477 -2.54 23.83 -1.40
C PHE A 477 -2.20 23.62 -2.89
N GLY A 478 -3.06 24.09 -3.79
CA GLY A 478 -2.90 23.96 -5.24
C GLY A 478 -3.45 22.65 -5.81
N PRO A 479 -3.40 22.49 -7.15
CA PRO A 479 -4.09 21.42 -7.86
C PRO A 479 -3.55 20.02 -7.57
N GLN A 480 -2.33 19.88 -7.05
CA GLN A 480 -1.73 18.57 -6.71
C GLN A 480 -2.25 17.98 -5.39
N ALA A 481 -2.95 18.77 -4.57
CA ALA A 481 -3.49 18.32 -3.30
C ALA A 481 -4.56 17.23 -3.48
N ILE A 482 -5.38 17.32 -4.52
CA ILE A 482 -6.42 16.34 -4.88
C ILE A 482 -6.50 16.27 -6.40
N ARG A 483 -6.34 15.08 -6.98
CA ARG A 483 -6.36 14.89 -8.45
C ARG A 483 -7.46 13.95 -8.94
N THR A 484 -7.97 13.09 -8.06
CA THR A 484 -8.86 11.99 -8.45
C THR A 484 -9.98 11.81 -7.43
N HIS A 485 -11.18 11.57 -7.96
CA HIS A 485 -12.31 11.02 -7.22
C HIS A 485 -12.64 9.63 -7.77
N ILE A 486 -12.35 8.61 -6.97
CA ILE A 486 -12.53 7.20 -7.32
C ILE A 486 -13.98 6.82 -7.04
N VAL A 487 -14.65 6.26 -8.03
CA VAL A 487 -16.04 5.79 -7.91
C VAL A 487 -16.00 4.28 -7.76
N SER A 488 -16.30 3.78 -6.56
CA SER A 488 -16.36 2.34 -6.28
C SER A 488 -17.70 1.76 -6.73
N LYS A 489 -17.72 0.48 -7.13
CA LYS A 489 -18.91 -0.17 -7.68
C LYS A 489 -19.44 0.57 -8.93
N THR A 490 -18.53 0.95 -9.83
CA THR A 490 -18.94 1.54 -11.11
C THR A 490 -19.43 0.44 -12.04
N ASP A 491 -20.66 0.58 -12.52
CA ASP A 491 -21.25 -0.31 -13.53
C ASP A 491 -21.74 0.44 -14.78
N ALA A 492 -21.80 1.78 -14.73
CA ALA A 492 -22.31 2.61 -15.81
C ALA A 492 -21.50 3.91 -16.02
N ALA A 493 -21.76 4.61 -17.13
CA ALA A 493 -21.07 5.87 -17.43
C ALA A 493 -21.66 7.04 -16.62
N SER A 494 -22.96 6.98 -16.30
CA SER A 494 -23.64 7.96 -15.45
C SER A 494 -22.98 8.13 -14.08
N ASP A 495 -22.53 7.05 -13.44
CA ASP A 495 -21.79 7.04 -12.16
C ASP A 495 -20.65 8.06 -12.09
N LEU A 496 -19.95 8.26 -13.22
CA LEU A 496 -18.82 9.18 -13.32
C LEU A 496 -19.26 10.61 -13.64
N LEU A 497 -20.34 10.78 -14.41
CA LEU A 497 -20.90 12.10 -14.70
C LEU A 497 -21.58 12.72 -13.48
N GLU A 498 -22.18 11.90 -12.62
CA GLU A 498 -22.71 12.32 -11.32
C GLU A 498 -21.63 13.01 -10.49
N VAL A 499 -20.40 12.48 -10.47
CA VAL A 499 -19.28 13.13 -9.77
C VAL A 499 -19.00 14.51 -10.33
N TYR A 500 -18.97 14.69 -11.66
CA TYR A 500 -18.76 16.02 -12.24
C TYR A 500 -19.89 16.99 -11.92
N LEU A 501 -21.14 16.50 -11.85
CA LEU A 501 -22.27 17.31 -11.40
C LEU A 501 -22.09 17.74 -9.94
N LEU A 502 -21.69 16.84 -9.06
CA LEU A 502 -21.41 17.16 -7.65
C LEU A 502 -20.23 18.15 -7.50
N LEU A 503 -19.18 18.01 -8.31
CA LEU A 503 -18.05 18.95 -8.33
C LEU A 503 -18.48 20.34 -8.82
N LYS A 504 -19.46 20.43 -9.73
CA LYS A 504 -20.05 21.69 -10.19
C LYS A 504 -20.73 22.43 -9.04
N GLU A 505 -21.45 21.72 -8.17
CA GLU A 505 -22.18 22.29 -7.03
C GLU A 505 -21.28 22.98 -5.97
N VAL A 506 -19.97 22.74 -6.03
CA VAL A 506 -18.96 23.40 -5.17
C VAL A 506 -17.95 24.25 -5.96
N GLY A 507 -18.21 24.48 -7.25
CA GLY A 507 -17.41 25.36 -8.11
C GLY A 507 -16.07 24.76 -8.61
N LEU A 508 -15.88 23.45 -8.46
CA LEU A 508 -14.69 22.73 -8.94
C LEU A 508 -14.80 22.31 -10.41
N TYR A 509 -16.03 22.06 -10.89
CA TYR A 509 -16.32 21.91 -12.31
C TYR A 509 -17.04 23.16 -12.83
N ARG A 510 -16.64 23.63 -14.01
CA ARG A 510 -17.23 24.82 -14.66
C ARG A 510 -17.61 24.50 -16.10
N PRO A 511 -18.89 24.63 -16.50
CA PRO A 511 -19.33 24.31 -17.86
C PRO A 511 -18.61 25.10 -18.96
N GLU A 512 -18.22 26.35 -18.67
CA GLU A 512 -17.50 27.22 -19.60
C GLU A 512 -16.03 26.85 -19.80
N ASP A 513 -15.44 26.14 -18.83
CA ASP A 513 -14.07 25.63 -18.92
C ASP A 513 -13.94 24.28 -18.19
N PRO A 514 -14.48 23.19 -18.79
CA PRO A 514 -14.39 21.86 -18.18
C PRO A 514 -12.94 21.38 -18.01
N ALA A 515 -12.02 21.86 -18.85
CA ALA A 515 -10.61 21.49 -18.83
C ALA A 515 -9.90 21.99 -17.56
N ALA A 516 -10.40 23.05 -16.91
CA ALA A 516 -9.87 23.55 -15.65
C ALA A 516 -10.29 22.72 -14.42
N CYS A 517 -11.16 21.71 -14.57
CA CYS A 517 -11.56 20.86 -13.46
C CYS A 517 -10.33 20.13 -12.87
N PRO A 518 -9.98 20.37 -11.60
CA PRO A 518 -8.74 19.83 -11.03
C PRO A 518 -8.81 18.34 -10.71
N ILE A 519 -10.02 17.77 -10.67
CA ILE A 519 -10.31 16.40 -10.27
C ILE A 519 -10.93 15.65 -11.46
N GLN A 520 -10.42 14.45 -11.73
CA GLN A 520 -11.03 13.51 -12.66
C GLN A 520 -11.80 12.44 -11.90
N ALA A 521 -13.01 12.12 -12.38
CA ALA A 521 -13.72 10.92 -11.93
C ALA A 521 -13.03 9.69 -12.53
N ALA A 522 -12.65 8.73 -11.69
CA ALA A 522 -12.01 7.49 -12.09
C ALA A 522 -12.89 6.30 -11.69
N PRO A 523 -13.31 5.43 -12.65
CA PRO A 523 -14.07 4.24 -12.31
C PRO A 523 -13.19 3.23 -11.57
N LEU A 524 -13.78 2.51 -10.62
CA LEU A 524 -13.19 1.34 -10.00
C LEU A 524 -14.05 0.10 -10.34
N PHE A 525 -13.51 -0.73 -11.23
CA PHE A 525 -14.10 -2.02 -11.62
C PHE A 525 -13.62 -3.11 -10.65
N GLU A 526 -14.53 -3.69 -9.86
CA GLU A 526 -14.18 -4.58 -8.74
C GLU A 526 -14.64 -6.03 -8.94
N THR A 527 -15.71 -6.29 -9.71
CA THR A 527 -16.21 -7.65 -9.99
C THR A 527 -15.78 -8.17 -11.37
N ILE A 528 -16.00 -9.46 -11.65
CA ILE A 528 -15.73 -10.01 -12.98
C ILE A 528 -16.66 -9.40 -14.03
N GLU A 529 -17.91 -9.13 -13.67
CA GLU A 529 -18.87 -8.49 -14.56
C GLU A 529 -18.48 -7.04 -14.85
N ASP A 530 -18.07 -6.28 -13.83
CA ASP A 530 -17.59 -4.90 -13.97
C ASP A 530 -16.38 -4.83 -14.91
N LEU A 531 -15.42 -5.76 -14.77
CA LEU A 531 -14.23 -5.82 -15.63
C LEU A 531 -14.60 -6.07 -17.09
N ARG A 532 -15.60 -6.93 -17.35
CA ARG A 532 -16.12 -7.17 -18.70
C ARG A 532 -16.89 -5.97 -19.25
N ALA A 533 -17.54 -5.20 -18.37
CA ALA A 533 -18.24 -3.96 -18.70
C ALA A 533 -17.32 -2.73 -18.82
N ALA A 534 -16.03 -2.84 -18.46
CA ALA A 534 -15.11 -1.71 -18.41
C ALA A 534 -14.93 -1.00 -19.75
N ARG A 535 -14.83 -1.77 -20.84
CA ARG A 535 -14.69 -1.22 -22.21
C ARG A 535 -15.92 -0.40 -22.63
N PRO A 536 -17.14 -0.95 -22.69
CA PRO A 536 -18.31 -0.18 -23.12
C PRO A 536 -18.58 1.02 -22.20
N THR A 537 -18.36 0.88 -20.89
CA THR A 537 -18.52 1.99 -19.93
C THR A 537 -17.59 3.15 -20.25
N LEU A 538 -16.30 2.88 -20.47
CA LEU A 538 -15.34 3.93 -20.79
C LEU A 538 -15.55 4.51 -22.20
N GLU A 539 -15.91 3.69 -23.19
CA GLU A 539 -16.28 4.16 -24.53
C GLU A 539 -17.47 5.14 -24.46
N ARG A 540 -18.48 4.86 -23.63
CA ARG A 540 -19.64 5.74 -23.45
C ARG A 540 -19.28 7.02 -22.70
N LEU A 541 -18.45 6.94 -21.66
CA LEU A 541 -17.97 8.12 -20.91
C LEU A 541 -17.22 9.10 -21.82
N LEU A 542 -16.28 8.61 -22.65
CA LEU A 542 -15.44 9.46 -23.48
C LEU A 542 -16.17 10.06 -24.70
N GLN A 543 -17.43 9.69 -24.93
CA GLN A 543 -18.33 10.39 -25.86
C GLN A 543 -18.87 11.69 -25.26
N GLU A 544 -18.92 11.81 -23.93
CA GLU A 544 -19.41 13.02 -23.27
C GLU A 544 -18.35 14.13 -23.31
N PRO A 545 -18.68 15.32 -23.86
CA PRO A 545 -17.70 16.41 -24.00
C PRO A 545 -17.12 16.88 -22.67
N SER A 546 -17.92 16.87 -21.61
CA SER A 546 -17.52 17.26 -20.25
C SER A 546 -16.40 16.39 -19.72
N ALA A 547 -16.58 15.06 -19.73
CA ALA A 547 -15.60 14.10 -19.27
C ALA A 547 -14.35 14.06 -20.17
N LEU A 548 -14.54 14.10 -21.49
CA LEU A 548 -13.43 14.09 -22.46
C LEU A 548 -12.53 15.32 -22.31
N ALA A 549 -13.09 16.50 -22.05
CA ALA A 549 -12.30 17.72 -21.84
C ALA A 549 -11.39 17.61 -20.60
N VAL A 550 -11.91 17.09 -19.48
CA VAL A 550 -11.12 16.83 -18.26
C VAL A 550 -9.99 15.84 -18.54
N ALA A 551 -10.29 14.73 -19.23
CA ALA A 551 -9.29 13.72 -19.57
C ALA A 551 -8.20 14.27 -20.50
N LYS A 552 -8.58 15.06 -21.52
CA LYS A 552 -7.62 15.71 -22.43
C LYS A 552 -6.74 16.74 -21.74
N ALA A 553 -7.28 17.52 -20.81
CA ALA A 553 -6.50 18.47 -20.02
C ALA A 553 -5.44 17.77 -19.16
N ARG A 554 -5.75 16.58 -18.65
CA ARG A 554 -4.77 15.73 -17.93
C ARG A 554 -3.85 14.94 -18.86
N GLY A 555 -4.21 14.77 -20.12
CA GLY A 555 -3.54 13.89 -21.09
C GLY A 555 -3.75 12.39 -20.81
N VAL A 556 -4.53 12.05 -19.79
CA VAL A 556 -4.75 10.66 -19.33
C VAL A 556 -6.21 10.44 -18.94
N GLN A 557 -6.68 9.21 -19.11
CA GLN A 557 -7.85 8.72 -18.38
C GLN A 557 -7.39 7.74 -17.32
N GLU A 558 -7.68 8.07 -16.06
CA GLU A 558 -7.42 7.16 -14.96
C GLU A 558 -8.56 6.14 -14.80
N VAL A 559 -8.18 4.88 -14.60
CA VAL A 559 -9.08 3.77 -14.27
C VAL A 559 -8.46 2.99 -13.12
N MET A 560 -9.22 2.75 -12.06
CA MET A 560 -8.81 1.90 -10.97
C MET A 560 -9.31 0.47 -11.19
N ILE A 561 -8.47 -0.52 -10.89
CA ILE A 561 -8.80 -1.94 -11.03
C ILE A 561 -8.69 -2.68 -9.70
N GLY A 562 -9.75 -3.41 -9.33
CA GLY A 562 -9.86 -4.17 -8.08
C GLY A 562 -9.49 -5.64 -8.25
N TYR A 563 -8.43 -6.09 -7.57
CA TYR A 563 -7.98 -7.49 -7.63
C TYR A 563 -8.69 -8.37 -6.60
N SER A 564 -8.74 -7.93 -5.34
CA SER A 564 -9.19 -8.78 -4.24
C SER A 564 -10.69 -9.10 -4.33
N ASP A 565 -11.51 -8.14 -4.76
CA ASP A 565 -12.95 -8.32 -4.92
C ASP A 565 -13.29 -9.17 -6.15
N SER A 566 -12.59 -9.00 -7.28
CA SER A 566 -12.78 -9.84 -8.48
C SER A 566 -12.33 -11.28 -8.26
N ASN A 567 -11.30 -11.48 -7.43
CA ASN A 567 -10.87 -12.80 -6.98
C ASN A 567 -11.95 -13.48 -6.09
N LYS A 568 -12.59 -12.73 -5.19
CA LYS A 568 -13.70 -13.23 -4.36
C LYS A 568 -14.92 -13.62 -5.22
N ASP A 569 -15.15 -12.97 -6.35
CA ASP A 569 -16.28 -13.22 -7.24
C ASP A 569 -16.02 -14.38 -8.23
N GLY A 570 -14.84 -14.42 -8.85
CA GLY A 570 -14.52 -15.32 -9.96
C GLY A 570 -13.63 -16.50 -9.57
N SER A 571 -12.36 -16.22 -9.27
CA SER A 571 -11.29 -17.09 -8.75
C SER A 571 -9.97 -16.34 -8.95
N TYR A 572 -8.85 -16.85 -8.43
CA TYR A 572 -7.55 -16.21 -8.62
C TYR A 572 -7.14 -16.12 -10.09
N LEU A 573 -7.26 -17.23 -10.83
CA LEU A 573 -6.92 -17.27 -12.25
C LEU A 573 -7.85 -16.38 -13.08
N THR A 574 -9.15 -16.47 -12.83
CA THR A 574 -10.17 -15.71 -13.57
C THR A 574 -9.99 -14.21 -13.36
N SER A 575 -9.82 -13.77 -12.10
CA SER A 575 -9.54 -12.37 -11.78
C SER A 575 -8.30 -11.86 -12.52
N GLY A 576 -7.18 -12.60 -12.45
CA GLY A 576 -5.95 -12.23 -13.14
C GLY A 576 -6.12 -12.08 -14.66
N TRP A 577 -6.84 -13.00 -15.29
CA TRP A 577 -7.08 -12.99 -16.73
C TRP A 577 -8.03 -11.87 -17.17
N GLU A 578 -9.15 -11.68 -16.49
CA GLU A 578 -10.13 -10.63 -16.82
C GLU A 578 -9.54 -9.23 -16.61
N LEU A 579 -8.66 -9.06 -15.60
CA LEU A 579 -7.90 -7.82 -15.42
C LEU A 579 -6.93 -7.54 -16.58
N HIS A 580 -6.26 -8.58 -17.09
CA HIS A 580 -5.36 -8.47 -18.24
C HIS A 580 -6.12 -8.05 -19.49
N GLU A 581 -7.23 -8.72 -19.81
CA GLU A 581 -8.08 -8.42 -20.97
C GLU A 581 -8.76 -7.04 -20.87
N ALA A 582 -9.34 -6.71 -19.71
CA ALA A 582 -9.94 -5.40 -19.48
C ALA A 582 -8.92 -4.27 -19.65
N SER A 583 -7.70 -4.44 -19.10
CA SER A 583 -6.63 -3.45 -19.24
C SER A 583 -6.22 -3.23 -20.71
N ARG A 584 -6.11 -4.31 -21.50
CA ARG A 584 -5.83 -4.22 -22.94
C ARG A 584 -6.94 -3.49 -23.69
N ALA A 585 -8.20 -3.82 -23.39
CA ALA A 585 -9.34 -3.15 -24.00
C ALA A 585 -9.37 -1.65 -23.67
N LEU A 586 -9.07 -1.26 -22.43
CA LEU A 586 -9.03 0.14 -22.01
C LEU A 586 -7.91 0.94 -22.68
N VAL A 587 -6.77 0.30 -22.99
CA VAL A 587 -5.70 0.92 -23.81
C VAL A 587 -6.24 1.28 -25.19
N GLU A 588 -6.94 0.37 -25.86
CA GLU A 588 -7.54 0.65 -27.18
C GLU A 588 -8.52 1.83 -27.12
N VAL A 589 -9.36 1.87 -26.08
CA VAL A 589 -10.36 2.94 -25.90
C VAL A 589 -9.69 4.30 -25.72
N THR A 590 -8.72 4.39 -24.81
CA THR A 590 -8.03 5.67 -24.55
C THR A 590 -7.22 6.16 -25.75
N GLN A 591 -6.54 5.27 -26.47
CA GLN A 591 -5.76 5.60 -27.66
C GLN A 591 -6.63 6.18 -28.79
N LYS A 592 -7.85 5.68 -29.00
CA LYS A 592 -8.80 6.24 -29.99
C LYS A 592 -9.10 7.73 -29.77
N HIS A 593 -8.99 8.21 -28.53
CA HIS A 593 -9.21 9.61 -28.16
C HIS A 593 -7.92 10.43 -27.99
N GLY A 594 -6.75 9.85 -28.31
CA GLY A 594 -5.45 10.50 -28.12
C GLY A 594 -5.04 10.65 -26.65
N LEU A 595 -5.57 9.80 -25.78
CA LEU A 595 -5.29 9.78 -24.35
C LEU A 595 -4.37 8.60 -24.00
N LYS A 596 -3.57 8.76 -22.94
CA LYS A 596 -2.90 7.62 -22.31
C LYS A 596 -3.81 7.00 -21.25
N LEU A 597 -3.76 5.68 -21.10
CA LEU A 597 -4.37 5.01 -19.96
C LEU A 597 -3.48 5.19 -18.73
N GLN A 598 -4.08 5.53 -17.59
CA GLN A 598 -3.42 5.48 -16.29
C GLN A 598 -4.14 4.46 -15.42
N LEU A 599 -3.52 3.30 -15.21
CA LEU A 599 -4.06 2.30 -14.30
C LEU A 599 -3.68 2.63 -12.86
N PHE A 600 -4.70 2.66 -12.00
CA PHE A 600 -4.52 2.64 -10.56
C PHE A 600 -4.80 1.23 -10.03
N HIS A 601 -3.73 0.55 -9.62
CA HIS A 601 -3.78 -0.81 -9.12
C HIS A 601 -4.28 -0.83 -7.68
N GLY A 602 -5.47 -1.42 -7.48
CA GLY A 602 -6.08 -1.64 -6.17
C GLY A 602 -5.37 -2.70 -5.33
N ARG A 603 -5.92 -2.96 -4.14
CA ARG A 603 -5.42 -3.97 -3.20
C ARG A 603 -5.54 -5.38 -3.80
N GLY A 604 -4.57 -6.26 -3.53
CA GLY A 604 -4.63 -7.65 -4.02
C GLY A 604 -3.73 -7.98 -5.19
N GLY A 605 -3.28 -6.99 -5.95
CA GLY A 605 -2.54 -7.23 -7.17
C GLY A 605 -1.11 -7.73 -6.94
N THR A 606 -0.60 -8.46 -7.93
CA THR A 606 0.80 -8.91 -8.02
C THR A 606 1.80 -7.75 -7.90
N VAL A 607 1.40 -6.55 -8.32
CA VAL A 607 2.16 -5.29 -8.20
C VAL A 607 2.23 -4.78 -6.75
N GLY A 608 1.15 -4.93 -5.98
CA GLY A 608 0.98 -4.30 -4.66
C GLY A 608 1.35 -5.19 -3.46
N ARG A 609 1.19 -6.51 -3.54
CA ARG A 609 1.20 -7.39 -2.35
C ARG A 609 2.56 -7.87 -1.82
N GLY A 610 3.68 -7.44 -2.38
CA GLY A 610 5.02 -7.74 -1.83
C GLY A 610 5.35 -9.23 -1.69
N GLY A 611 4.57 -10.12 -2.33
CA GLY A 611 4.78 -11.57 -2.36
C GLY A 611 5.69 -12.05 -3.46
N GLY A 612 5.69 -11.30 -4.54
CA GLY A 612 6.75 -11.23 -5.53
C GLY A 612 7.32 -9.82 -5.57
N SER A 613 8.35 -9.62 -6.39
CA SER A 613 8.94 -8.29 -6.59
C SER A 613 7.94 -7.36 -7.29
N SER A 614 7.66 -6.17 -6.74
CA SER A 614 6.81 -5.15 -7.41
C SER A 614 7.31 -4.85 -8.83
N PHE A 615 8.63 -4.94 -9.04
CA PHE A 615 9.26 -4.88 -10.37
C PHE A 615 8.70 -5.93 -11.34
N ALA A 616 8.63 -7.20 -10.93
CA ALA A 616 8.10 -8.27 -11.77
C ALA A 616 6.60 -8.08 -12.04
N GLY A 617 5.84 -7.62 -11.04
CA GLY A 617 4.43 -7.28 -11.21
C GLY A 617 4.19 -6.19 -12.27
N VAL A 618 5.03 -5.15 -12.30
CA VAL A 618 4.95 -4.09 -13.33
C VAL A 618 5.34 -4.61 -14.70
N LEU A 619 6.41 -5.43 -14.80
CA LEU A 619 6.82 -6.03 -16.08
C LEU A 619 5.79 -7.02 -16.66
N ALA A 620 4.97 -7.61 -15.79
CA ALA A 620 3.92 -8.55 -16.19
C ALA A 620 2.62 -7.85 -16.62
N GLN A 621 2.55 -6.52 -16.56
CA GLN A 621 1.38 -5.79 -17.05
C GLN A 621 1.25 -5.90 -18.57
N PRO A 622 0.02 -5.84 -19.12
CA PRO A 622 -0.17 -5.89 -20.56
C PRO A 622 0.54 -4.74 -21.27
N GLU A 623 0.98 -5.00 -22.49
CA GLU A 623 1.70 -4.01 -23.29
C GLU A 623 0.88 -2.74 -23.49
N GLY A 624 1.52 -1.57 -23.32
CA GLY A 624 0.88 -0.27 -23.48
C GLY A 624 0.05 0.22 -22.29
N THR A 625 -0.07 -0.54 -21.20
CA THR A 625 -0.85 -0.13 -20.01
C THR A 625 -0.07 0.76 -19.03
N VAL A 626 1.26 0.66 -19.02
CA VAL A 626 2.13 1.40 -18.07
C VAL A 626 2.50 2.77 -18.63
N GLN A 627 3.15 2.87 -19.79
CA GLN A 627 3.51 4.14 -20.45
C GLN A 627 4.19 5.18 -19.51
N GLY A 628 5.07 4.71 -18.63
CA GLY A 628 5.77 5.51 -17.63
C GLY A 628 4.92 5.88 -16.42
N ARG A 629 3.69 5.34 -16.30
CA ARG A 629 2.71 5.68 -15.28
C ARG A 629 2.27 4.44 -14.53
N ILE A 630 2.43 4.48 -13.20
CA ILE A 630 1.97 3.43 -12.31
C ILE A 630 1.50 4.05 -11.01
N ARG A 631 0.27 3.73 -10.60
CA ARG A 631 -0.22 4.03 -9.25
C ARG A 631 -0.54 2.73 -8.55
N THR A 632 -0.03 2.55 -7.33
CA THR A 632 -0.19 1.30 -6.58
C THR A 632 -0.75 1.59 -5.21
N THR A 633 -1.79 0.85 -4.84
CA THR A 633 -2.31 0.91 -3.46
C THR A 633 -1.33 0.18 -2.54
N GLU A 634 -0.67 0.93 -1.65
CA GLU A 634 0.21 0.35 -0.64
C GLU A 634 -0.62 0.04 0.61
N GLN A 635 -0.80 -1.26 0.85
CA GLN A 635 -1.53 -1.76 2.01
C GLN A 635 -0.67 -1.64 3.26
N GLY A 636 -1.26 -1.33 4.40
CA GLY A 636 -0.48 -1.08 5.61
C GLY A 636 0.47 -2.23 6.00
N GLU A 637 0.06 -3.50 5.88
CA GLU A 637 0.92 -4.65 6.20
C GLU A 637 2.18 -4.71 5.33
N VAL A 638 2.10 -4.08 4.15
CA VAL A 638 3.18 -3.93 3.19
C VAL A 638 3.95 -2.62 3.44
N ILE A 639 3.31 -1.55 3.92
CA ILE A 639 3.97 -0.26 4.18
C ILE A 639 5.15 -0.44 5.14
N ALA A 640 4.98 -1.16 6.24
CA ALA A 640 6.09 -1.42 7.17
C ALA A 640 7.25 -2.20 6.51
N ASN A 641 6.93 -3.16 5.64
CA ASN A 641 7.94 -3.98 4.97
C ASN A 641 8.64 -3.23 3.81
N LYS A 642 7.91 -2.39 3.08
CA LYS A 642 8.43 -1.66 1.91
C LYS A 642 9.02 -0.30 2.25
N TYR A 643 8.47 0.37 3.25
CA TYR A 643 8.76 1.75 3.61
C TYR A 643 9.01 1.93 5.12
N GLY A 644 9.30 0.84 5.84
CA GLY A 644 9.66 0.92 7.27
C GLY A 644 10.97 1.67 7.51
N GLU A 645 11.91 1.58 6.56
CA GLU A 645 13.26 2.13 6.63
C GLU A 645 13.64 2.87 5.33
N PRO A 646 14.48 3.92 5.41
CA PRO A 646 14.86 4.72 4.24
C PRO A 646 15.51 3.92 3.09
N GLU A 647 16.42 3.00 3.39
CA GLU A 647 17.14 2.23 2.37
C GLU A 647 16.22 1.23 1.64
N ILE A 648 15.33 0.56 2.38
CA ILE A 648 14.33 -0.34 1.79
C ILE A 648 13.33 0.46 0.95
N ALA A 649 12.89 1.62 1.46
CA ALA A 649 12.02 2.52 0.73
C ALA A 649 12.63 2.94 -0.61
N LEU A 650 13.88 3.42 -0.60
CA LEU A 650 14.59 3.83 -1.83
C LEU A 650 14.62 2.70 -2.86
N ARG A 651 15.02 1.49 -2.44
CA ARG A 651 15.07 0.34 -3.33
C ARG A 651 13.71 -0.02 -3.90
N ASN A 652 12.64 0.04 -3.11
CA ASN A 652 11.29 -0.25 -3.60
C ASN A 652 10.81 0.79 -4.60
N LEU A 653 11.09 2.07 -4.34
CA LEU A 653 10.78 3.14 -5.29
C LEU A 653 11.59 3.01 -6.58
N ASP A 654 12.86 2.61 -6.50
CA ASP A 654 13.70 2.35 -7.68
C ASP A 654 13.21 1.15 -8.45
N ALA A 655 12.88 0.04 -7.77
CA ALA A 655 12.32 -1.14 -8.40
C ALA A 655 11.00 -0.81 -9.13
N LEU A 656 10.14 0.01 -8.54
CA LEU A 656 8.90 0.46 -9.19
C LEU A 656 9.18 1.34 -10.42
N THR A 657 10.12 2.29 -10.31
CA THR A 657 10.54 3.18 -11.40
C THR A 657 11.18 2.40 -12.56
N CYS A 658 12.11 1.50 -12.25
CA CYS A 658 12.79 0.64 -13.22
C CYS A 658 11.81 -0.31 -13.91
N GLY A 659 10.88 -0.89 -13.15
CA GLY A 659 9.82 -1.73 -13.69
C GLY A 659 8.95 -0.96 -14.68
N ALA A 660 8.53 0.26 -14.31
CA ALA A 660 7.72 1.10 -15.17
C ALA A 660 8.45 1.52 -16.45
N MET A 661 9.73 1.87 -16.33
CA MET A 661 10.58 2.23 -17.46
C MET A 661 10.77 1.05 -18.44
N LEU A 662 11.12 -0.13 -17.92
CA LEU A 662 11.31 -1.33 -18.74
C LEU A 662 10.02 -1.84 -19.38
N ALA A 663 8.89 -1.75 -18.67
CA ALA A 663 7.58 -2.12 -19.23
C ALA A 663 7.12 -1.15 -20.33
N SER A 664 7.64 0.08 -20.35
CA SER A 664 7.23 1.12 -21.29
C SER A 664 8.13 1.23 -22.52
N LEU A 665 9.43 1.01 -22.36
CA LEU A 665 10.43 1.16 -23.43
C LEU A 665 11.02 -0.17 -23.90
N GLY A 666 10.90 -1.23 -23.10
CA GLY A 666 11.42 -2.54 -23.46
C GLY A 666 10.61 -3.21 -24.58
N LYS A 667 11.22 -4.17 -25.27
CA LYS A 667 10.51 -5.00 -26.25
C LYS A 667 9.45 -5.87 -25.56
N GLY A 668 8.18 -5.58 -25.81
CA GLY A 668 7.04 -6.36 -25.32
C GLY A 668 6.91 -7.71 -26.04
N THR A 669 6.52 -8.75 -25.31
CA THR A 669 6.14 -10.06 -25.87
C THR A 669 4.68 -10.41 -25.58
N ASP A 670 4.00 -9.62 -24.75
CA ASP A 670 2.65 -9.89 -24.27
C ASP A 670 1.63 -9.98 -25.40
N HIS A 671 1.71 -9.09 -26.40
CA HIS A 671 0.81 -9.13 -27.55
C HIS A 671 0.88 -10.46 -28.32
N ALA A 672 2.09 -10.95 -28.60
CA ALA A 672 2.30 -12.21 -29.32
C ALA A 672 1.80 -13.43 -28.52
N PHE A 673 2.17 -13.51 -27.23
CA PHE A 673 1.71 -14.62 -26.38
C PHE A 673 0.20 -14.60 -26.13
N THR A 674 -0.41 -13.41 -26.03
CA THR A 674 -1.87 -13.29 -25.91
C THR A 674 -2.56 -13.78 -27.18
N ALA A 675 -2.02 -13.45 -28.36
CA ALA A 675 -2.56 -13.94 -29.63
C ALA A 675 -2.44 -15.46 -29.78
N GLU A 676 -1.35 -16.06 -29.28
CA GLU A 676 -1.09 -17.49 -29.38
C GLU A 676 -1.87 -18.32 -28.33
N HIS A 677 -1.84 -17.90 -27.06
CA HIS A 677 -2.34 -18.69 -25.93
C HIS A 677 -3.59 -18.10 -25.23
N GLY A 678 -4.08 -16.93 -25.67
CA GLY A 678 -5.22 -16.26 -25.04
C GLY A 678 -6.49 -17.11 -25.03
N ALA A 679 -6.72 -17.92 -26.06
CA ALA A 679 -7.85 -18.85 -26.11
C ALA A 679 -7.73 -19.97 -25.06
N THR A 680 -6.53 -20.54 -24.91
CA THR A 680 -6.23 -21.54 -23.88
C THR A 680 -6.48 -20.97 -22.49
N LEU A 681 -6.00 -19.75 -22.24
CA LEU A 681 -6.13 -19.09 -20.94
C LEU A 681 -7.57 -18.64 -20.64
N SER A 682 -8.33 -18.24 -21.66
CA SER A 682 -9.76 -17.95 -21.54
C SER A 682 -10.58 -19.18 -21.12
N ASP A 683 -10.31 -20.34 -21.70
CA ASP A 683 -10.97 -21.59 -21.28
C ASP A 683 -10.55 -22.01 -19.86
N LEU A 684 -9.26 -21.89 -19.51
CA LEU A 684 -8.80 -22.13 -18.13
C LEU A 684 -9.49 -21.19 -17.14
N SER A 685 -9.63 -19.91 -17.48
CA SER A 685 -10.33 -18.90 -16.68
C SER A 685 -11.78 -19.30 -16.42
N ALA A 686 -12.51 -19.69 -17.47
CA ALA A 686 -13.91 -20.12 -17.35
C ALA A 686 -14.07 -21.37 -16.47
N ARG A 687 -13.20 -22.37 -16.64
CA ARG A 687 -13.21 -23.60 -15.81
C ARG A 687 -12.87 -23.33 -14.35
N SER A 688 -11.88 -22.49 -14.11
CA SER A 688 -11.48 -22.09 -12.75
C SER A 688 -12.61 -21.36 -12.04
N MET A 689 -13.29 -20.44 -12.75
CA MET A 689 -14.46 -19.73 -12.22
C MET A 689 -15.59 -20.69 -11.87
N ALA A 690 -15.93 -21.62 -12.76
CA ALA A 690 -16.97 -22.61 -12.51
C ALA A 690 -16.65 -23.48 -11.29
N ALA A 691 -15.42 -23.97 -11.17
CA ALA A 691 -14.99 -24.78 -10.02
C ALA A 691 -15.04 -23.99 -8.70
N TYR A 692 -14.56 -22.74 -8.71
CA TYR A 692 -14.58 -21.87 -7.55
C TYR A 692 -16.02 -21.54 -7.10
N ARG A 693 -16.88 -21.11 -8.04
CA ARG A 693 -18.26 -20.74 -7.72
C ARG A 693 -19.09 -21.93 -7.27
N LYS A 694 -18.84 -23.12 -7.83
CA LYS A 694 -19.44 -24.35 -7.36
C LYS A 694 -19.20 -24.57 -5.86
N LEU A 695 -17.97 -24.40 -5.38
CA LEU A 695 -17.67 -24.53 -3.95
C LEU A 695 -18.27 -23.37 -3.13
N VAL A 696 -18.02 -22.13 -3.55
CA VAL A 696 -18.25 -20.95 -2.70
C VAL A 696 -19.70 -20.51 -2.67
N TYR A 697 -20.40 -20.56 -3.82
CA TYR A 697 -21.75 -19.99 -3.99
C TYR A 697 -22.83 -21.05 -4.20
N GLU A 698 -22.49 -22.23 -4.73
CA GLU A 698 -23.48 -23.27 -5.08
C GLU A 698 -23.50 -24.45 -4.11
N THR A 699 -22.48 -24.61 -3.25
CA THR A 699 -22.43 -25.72 -2.30
C THR A 699 -23.21 -25.42 -1.04
N ASP A 700 -24.26 -26.19 -0.80
CA ASP A 700 -25.07 -26.12 0.42
C ASP A 700 -24.20 -26.27 1.68
N GLY A 701 -24.42 -25.37 2.64
CA GLY A 701 -23.70 -25.33 3.92
C GLY A 701 -22.28 -24.76 3.85
N PHE A 702 -21.82 -24.26 2.69
CA PHE A 702 -20.49 -23.64 2.59
C PHE A 702 -20.33 -22.43 3.52
N VAL A 703 -21.33 -21.55 3.60
CA VAL A 703 -21.30 -20.37 4.48
C VAL A 703 -21.17 -20.77 5.96
N ASP A 704 -21.88 -21.81 6.38
CA ASP A 704 -21.82 -22.32 7.76
C ASP A 704 -20.46 -22.94 8.06
N TYR A 705 -19.93 -23.74 7.13
CA TYR A 705 -18.57 -24.26 7.21
C TYR A 705 -17.55 -23.13 7.28
N TYR A 706 -17.61 -22.15 6.40
CA TYR A 706 -16.68 -21.02 6.37
C TYR A 706 -16.67 -20.26 7.70
N ARG A 707 -17.84 -19.91 8.23
CA ARG A 707 -17.96 -19.17 9.49
C ARG A 707 -17.46 -19.97 10.68
N ALA A 708 -17.64 -21.29 10.67
CA ALA A 708 -17.19 -22.13 11.77
C ALA A 708 -15.73 -22.59 11.64
N ALA A 709 -15.23 -22.87 10.44
CA ALA A 709 -13.86 -23.33 10.19
C ALA A 709 -12.84 -22.19 10.09
N THR A 710 -13.26 -20.93 10.17
CA THR A 710 -12.36 -19.77 10.16
C THR A 710 -12.64 -18.85 11.35
N PRO A 711 -11.66 -18.00 11.75
CA PRO A 711 -11.86 -17.04 12.84
C PRO A 711 -12.56 -15.76 12.37
N ILE A 712 -13.46 -15.82 11.38
CA ILE A 712 -14.09 -14.63 10.79
C ILE A 712 -14.90 -13.83 11.82
N ALA A 713 -15.59 -14.51 12.74
CA ALA A 713 -16.35 -13.86 13.81
C ALA A 713 -15.40 -13.13 14.78
N GLU A 714 -14.28 -13.77 15.12
CA GLU A 714 -13.27 -13.24 16.01
C GLU A 714 -12.42 -12.14 15.36
N ILE A 715 -12.26 -12.14 14.04
CA ILE A 715 -11.64 -11.04 13.28
C ILE A 715 -12.47 -9.77 13.39
N ALA A 716 -13.81 -9.86 13.43
CA ALA A 716 -14.67 -8.68 13.60
C ALA A 716 -14.50 -8.01 14.98
N ASP A 717 -13.99 -8.74 15.98
CA ASP A 717 -13.64 -8.19 17.29
C ASP A 717 -12.34 -7.37 17.26
N LEU A 718 -11.47 -7.61 16.28
CA LEU A 718 -10.25 -6.85 16.15
C LEU A 718 -10.57 -5.40 15.80
N LYS A 719 -10.04 -4.49 16.62
CA LYS A 719 -10.15 -3.05 16.42
C LYS A 719 -9.09 -2.55 15.43
N ILE A 720 -9.09 -3.11 14.21
CA ILE A 720 -7.99 -2.95 13.23
C ILE A 720 -8.02 -1.57 12.53
N GLY A 721 -9.21 -1.02 12.27
CA GLY A 721 -9.35 0.26 11.58
C GLY A 721 -10.60 1.01 11.99
N SER A 722 -10.75 2.24 11.48
CA SER A 722 -11.90 3.11 11.73
C SER A 722 -13.20 2.63 11.05
N ARG A 723 -13.10 1.63 10.16
CA ARG A 723 -14.20 1.12 9.31
C ARG A 723 -14.89 -0.11 9.90
N PRO A 724 -16.22 -0.27 9.68
CA PRO A 724 -16.92 -1.53 9.92
C PRO A 724 -16.40 -2.68 9.04
N SER A 725 -16.54 -3.93 9.53
CA SER A 725 -16.09 -5.16 8.85
C SER A 725 -17.02 -5.62 7.72
N SER A 726 -18.28 -5.17 7.70
CA SER A 726 -19.28 -5.48 6.67
C SER A 726 -20.00 -4.22 6.18
N ARG A 727 -20.47 -4.23 4.93
CA ARG A 727 -21.31 -3.16 4.35
C ARG A 727 -22.75 -3.20 4.89
N THR A 728 -23.26 -4.40 5.17
CA THR A 728 -24.64 -4.66 5.66
C THR A 728 -24.63 -5.71 6.79
N ALA A 729 -25.73 -5.84 7.53
CA ALA A 729 -25.87 -6.86 8.60
C ALA A 729 -26.15 -8.30 8.07
N SER A 730 -25.73 -8.59 6.83
CA SER A 730 -25.99 -9.86 6.13
C SER A 730 -24.92 -10.92 6.42
N THR A 731 -25.31 -12.20 6.27
CA THR A 731 -24.39 -13.33 6.43
C THR A 731 -23.75 -13.82 5.12
N ARG A 732 -24.21 -13.30 3.98
CA ARG A 732 -23.78 -13.63 2.62
C ARG A 732 -22.32 -13.30 2.35
N ILE A 733 -21.69 -14.05 1.43
CA ILE A 733 -20.28 -13.85 1.05
C ILE A 733 -20.12 -12.61 0.16
N GLU A 734 -21.15 -12.29 -0.63
CA GLU A 734 -21.19 -11.13 -1.51
C GLU A 734 -21.10 -9.83 -0.71
N ASP A 735 -21.78 -9.77 0.44
CA ASP A 735 -21.77 -8.64 1.37
C ASP A 735 -20.46 -8.53 2.18
N LEU A 736 -19.67 -9.62 2.24
CA LEU A 736 -18.38 -9.64 2.90
C LEU A 736 -17.33 -8.93 2.05
N ARG A 737 -16.57 -8.03 2.67
CA ARG A 737 -15.45 -7.34 2.02
C ARG A 737 -14.29 -8.30 1.75
N ALA A 738 -13.48 -8.03 0.72
CA ALA A 738 -12.37 -8.91 0.36
C ALA A 738 -11.28 -9.08 1.45
N ILE A 739 -11.04 -8.07 2.30
CA ILE A 739 -10.01 -8.18 3.36
C ILE A 739 -10.38 -9.25 4.41
N PRO A 740 -11.54 -9.19 5.08
CA PRO A 740 -11.97 -10.28 5.98
C PRO A 740 -12.01 -11.65 5.30
N TRP A 741 -12.43 -11.72 4.03
CA TRP A 741 -12.45 -12.95 3.24
C TRP A 741 -11.06 -13.58 3.13
N VAL A 742 -10.08 -12.86 2.60
CA VAL A 742 -8.70 -13.37 2.46
C VAL A 742 -8.08 -13.65 3.83
N PHE A 743 -8.24 -12.72 4.78
CA PHE A 743 -7.59 -12.80 6.07
C PHE A 743 -8.04 -14.01 6.89
N SER A 744 -9.34 -14.32 6.91
CA SER A 744 -9.89 -15.48 7.62
C SER A 744 -9.37 -16.81 7.06
N TRP A 745 -9.26 -16.95 5.73
CA TRP A 745 -8.66 -18.14 5.09
C TRP A 745 -7.16 -18.25 5.30
N SER A 746 -6.45 -17.13 5.45
CA SER A 746 -5.04 -17.13 5.79
C SER A 746 -4.81 -17.58 7.23
N GLN A 747 -5.65 -17.14 8.16
CA GLN A 747 -5.60 -17.59 9.55
C GLN A 747 -5.85 -19.10 9.69
N SER A 748 -6.81 -19.66 8.94
CA SER A 748 -7.09 -21.11 8.95
C SER A 748 -6.11 -21.95 8.10
N ARG A 749 -5.08 -21.31 7.53
CA ARG A 749 -4.01 -21.95 6.72
C ARG A 749 -4.51 -22.66 5.46
N VAL A 750 -5.72 -22.35 4.99
CA VAL A 750 -6.24 -22.85 3.71
C VAL A 750 -5.74 -21.98 2.56
N MET A 751 -5.69 -20.66 2.75
CA MET A 751 -5.35 -19.70 1.69
C MET A 751 -6.24 -19.82 0.44
N LEU A 752 -7.49 -20.24 0.61
CA LEU A 752 -8.43 -20.59 -0.46
C LEU A 752 -8.44 -19.60 -1.64
N PRO A 753 -8.49 -18.27 -1.42
CA PRO A 753 -8.59 -17.32 -2.53
C PRO A 753 -7.33 -17.23 -3.40
N GLY A 754 -6.20 -17.80 -3.01
CA GLY A 754 -4.95 -17.69 -3.76
C GLY A 754 -4.74 -18.77 -4.82
N TRP A 755 -5.57 -19.82 -4.86
CA TRP A 755 -5.28 -21.01 -5.66
C TRP A 755 -6.49 -21.85 -6.07
N PHE A 756 -7.62 -21.77 -5.35
CA PHE A 756 -8.75 -22.70 -5.58
C PHE A 756 -9.37 -22.52 -6.98
N GLY A 757 -9.60 -23.64 -7.67
CA GLY A 757 -10.16 -23.70 -9.02
C GLY A 757 -9.12 -23.97 -10.12
N PHE A 758 -7.84 -23.66 -9.87
CA PHE A 758 -6.78 -23.83 -10.87
C PHE A 758 -6.50 -25.31 -11.17
N GLY A 759 -6.42 -26.16 -10.15
CA GLY A 759 -6.21 -27.59 -10.33
C GLY A 759 -7.30 -28.24 -11.20
N SER A 760 -8.57 -27.90 -10.95
CA SER A 760 -9.70 -28.30 -11.78
C SER A 760 -9.63 -27.74 -13.21
N ALA A 761 -9.19 -26.50 -13.39
CA ALA A 761 -9.08 -25.88 -14.70
C ALA A 761 -8.05 -26.56 -15.61
N VAL A 762 -6.91 -26.99 -15.04
CA VAL A 762 -5.80 -27.61 -15.77
C VAL A 762 -6.08 -29.07 -16.17
N GLN A 763 -7.07 -29.73 -15.57
CA GLN A 763 -7.38 -31.12 -15.91
C GLN A 763 -7.69 -31.30 -17.40
N GLY A 764 -6.98 -32.24 -18.03
CA GLY A 764 -7.13 -32.56 -19.45
C GLY A 764 -6.55 -31.52 -20.42
N LYS A 765 -5.71 -30.59 -19.93
CA LYS A 765 -4.99 -29.61 -20.75
C LYS A 765 -3.60 -30.08 -21.13
N ASP A 766 -3.06 -29.49 -22.20
CA ASP A 766 -1.70 -29.76 -22.64
C ASP A 766 -0.70 -29.08 -21.69
N ILE A 767 -0.07 -29.88 -20.83
CA ILE A 767 0.95 -29.41 -19.90
C ILE A 767 2.17 -28.82 -20.64
N GLY A 768 2.46 -29.30 -21.86
CA GLY A 768 3.56 -28.77 -22.68
C GLY A 768 3.34 -27.30 -23.05
N GLU A 769 2.12 -26.94 -23.44
CA GLU A 769 1.73 -25.56 -23.72
C GLU A 769 1.81 -24.69 -22.46
N LEU A 770 1.26 -25.16 -21.33
CA LEU A 770 1.27 -24.40 -20.07
C LEU A 770 2.70 -24.18 -19.54
N LYS A 771 3.59 -25.16 -19.75
CA LYS A 771 5.02 -25.02 -19.46
C LYS A 771 5.64 -23.92 -20.31
N ALA A 772 5.39 -23.92 -21.63
CA ALA A 772 5.92 -22.89 -22.53
C ALA A 772 5.44 -21.48 -22.11
N MET A 773 4.16 -21.36 -21.73
CA MET A 773 3.60 -20.11 -21.18
C MET A 773 4.33 -19.70 -19.89
N ALA A 774 4.57 -20.62 -18.96
CA ALA A 774 5.22 -20.32 -17.67
C ALA A 774 6.71 -19.95 -17.80
N GLU A 775 7.38 -20.46 -18.83
CA GLU A 775 8.78 -20.13 -19.12
C GLU A 775 8.92 -18.76 -19.79
N ALA A 776 8.05 -18.46 -20.77
CA ALA A 776 8.28 -17.37 -21.72
C ALA A 776 7.30 -16.19 -21.62
N TRP A 777 6.08 -16.38 -21.08
CA TRP A 777 5.09 -15.31 -20.94
C TRP A 777 5.12 -14.71 -19.52
N PRO A 778 5.61 -13.46 -19.33
CA PRO A 778 5.78 -12.87 -18.00
C PRO A 778 4.50 -12.81 -17.16
N PHE A 779 3.35 -12.59 -17.81
CA PHE A 779 2.04 -12.59 -17.17
C PHE A 779 1.74 -13.95 -16.52
N PHE A 780 1.75 -15.03 -17.31
CA PHE A 780 1.41 -16.37 -16.82
C PHE A 780 2.43 -16.87 -15.80
N LYS A 781 3.72 -16.62 -16.05
CA LYS A 781 4.80 -16.91 -15.10
C LYS A 781 4.56 -16.28 -13.73
N THR A 782 4.23 -14.99 -13.70
CA THR A 782 3.99 -14.24 -12.46
C THR A 782 2.73 -14.76 -11.75
N LEU A 783 1.69 -15.11 -12.50
CA LEU A 783 0.47 -15.70 -11.94
C LEU A 783 0.76 -17.02 -11.21
N VAL A 784 1.50 -17.93 -11.85
CA VAL A 784 1.89 -19.23 -11.29
C VAL A 784 2.83 -19.06 -10.09
N GLN A 785 3.85 -18.20 -10.17
CA GLN A 785 4.80 -17.97 -9.07
C GLN A 785 4.12 -17.43 -7.80
N ASN A 786 3.15 -16.54 -7.96
CA ASN A 786 2.40 -16.02 -6.82
C ASN A 786 1.48 -17.08 -6.22
N MET A 787 0.82 -17.90 -7.04
CA MET A 787 0.01 -19.03 -6.57
C MET A 787 0.87 -20.03 -5.79
N GLU A 788 2.05 -20.38 -6.33
CA GLU A 788 3.03 -21.27 -5.70
C GLU A 788 3.46 -20.74 -4.32
N MET A 789 3.73 -19.43 -4.20
CA MET A 789 4.07 -18.79 -2.93
C MET A 789 2.94 -18.84 -1.91
N VAL A 790 1.69 -18.60 -2.33
CA VAL A 790 0.53 -18.67 -1.44
C VAL A 790 0.31 -20.11 -0.97
N MET A 791 0.41 -21.09 -1.86
CA MET A 791 0.29 -22.50 -1.53
C MET A 791 1.39 -22.97 -0.57
N ALA A 792 2.63 -22.49 -0.73
CA ALA A 792 3.72 -22.81 0.18
C ALA A 792 3.49 -22.34 1.64
N LYS A 793 2.57 -21.39 1.86
CA LYS A 793 2.15 -20.91 3.20
C LYS A 793 0.93 -21.64 3.76
N SER A 794 0.23 -22.42 2.93
CA SER A 794 -0.92 -23.22 3.35
C SER A 794 -0.47 -24.46 4.13
N ASP A 795 -1.33 -24.96 5.01
CA ASP A 795 -1.12 -26.20 5.75
C ASP A 795 -2.45 -26.93 5.91
N MET A 796 -2.64 -28.00 5.11
CA MET A 796 -3.86 -28.79 5.12
C MET A 796 -4.05 -29.61 6.41
N THR A 797 -2.99 -29.86 7.18
CA THR A 797 -3.05 -30.51 8.50
C THR A 797 -3.63 -29.55 9.53
N ILE A 798 -3.17 -28.30 9.56
CA ILE A 798 -3.74 -27.26 10.40
C ILE A 798 -5.16 -26.94 9.97
N ALA A 799 -5.43 -26.80 8.67
CA ALA A 799 -6.77 -26.55 8.14
C ALA A 799 -7.77 -27.64 8.58
N ARG A 800 -7.35 -28.91 8.59
CA ARG A 800 -8.17 -30.01 9.14
C ARG A 800 -8.54 -29.80 10.60
N ARG A 801 -7.62 -29.28 11.42
CA ARG A 801 -7.89 -28.99 12.83
C ARG A 801 -8.89 -27.84 12.97
N TYR A 802 -8.81 -26.79 12.15
CA TYR A 802 -9.84 -25.75 12.11
C TYR A 802 -11.21 -26.31 11.71
N ALA A 803 -11.27 -27.24 10.76
CA ALA A 803 -12.52 -27.90 10.38
C ALA A 803 -13.20 -28.65 11.55
N THR A 804 -12.45 -29.04 12.60
CA THR A 804 -13.04 -29.63 13.82
C THR A 804 -13.85 -28.64 14.67
N LEU A 805 -13.78 -27.34 14.39
CA LEU A 805 -14.61 -26.32 15.03
C LEU A 805 -16.02 -26.24 14.44
N VAL A 806 -16.25 -26.90 13.30
CA VAL A 806 -17.56 -26.98 12.66
C VAL A 806 -18.43 -27.97 13.44
N PRO A 807 -19.61 -27.56 13.93
CA PRO A 807 -20.47 -28.42 14.75
C PRO A 807 -20.95 -29.68 14.00
N ASP A 808 -21.25 -29.55 12.70
CA ASP A 808 -21.62 -30.68 11.85
C ASP A 808 -20.37 -31.35 11.26
N ALA A 809 -20.01 -32.52 11.81
CA ALA A 809 -18.86 -33.30 11.38
C ALA A 809 -18.98 -33.82 9.94
N SER A 810 -20.20 -34.06 9.45
CA SER A 810 -20.43 -34.54 8.07
C SER A 810 -20.21 -33.42 7.06
N LEU A 811 -20.74 -32.22 7.36
CA LEU A 811 -20.50 -31.00 6.60
C LEU A 811 -18.99 -30.67 6.58
N ALA A 812 -18.35 -30.73 7.75
CA ALA A 812 -16.92 -30.48 7.91
C ALA A 812 -16.09 -31.42 7.04
N SER A 813 -16.36 -32.73 7.10
CA SER A 813 -15.62 -33.73 6.32
C SER A 813 -15.82 -33.58 4.82
N ARG A 814 -17.03 -33.24 4.37
CA ARG A 814 -17.33 -33.05 2.95
C ARG A 814 -16.59 -31.85 2.38
N ILE A 815 -16.79 -30.66 2.96
CA ILE A 815 -16.21 -29.42 2.41
C ILE A 815 -14.69 -29.39 2.57
N TYR A 816 -14.14 -29.83 3.72
CA TYR A 816 -12.69 -29.97 3.85
C TYR A 816 -12.13 -30.99 2.85
N GLY A 817 -12.85 -32.08 2.57
CA GLY A 817 -12.48 -33.07 1.57
C GLY A 817 -12.34 -32.45 0.17
N GLU A 818 -13.37 -31.70 -0.26
CA GLU A 818 -13.36 -30.99 -1.54
C GLU A 818 -12.20 -29.97 -1.64
N ILE A 819 -11.95 -29.20 -0.57
CA ILE A 819 -10.83 -28.26 -0.49
C ILE A 819 -9.48 -28.99 -0.61
N ARG A 820 -9.27 -30.06 0.15
CA ARG A 820 -8.01 -30.82 0.16
C ARG A 820 -7.73 -31.48 -1.20
N GLU A 821 -8.76 -32.01 -1.86
CA GLU A 821 -8.62 -32.62 -3.18
C GLU A 821 -8.24 -31.58 -4.24
N GLU A 822 -8.87 -30.41 -4.23
CA GLU A 822 -8.49 -29.32 -5.14
C GLU A 822 -7.08 -28.81 -4.85
N TRP A 823 -6.68 -28.75 -3.57
CA TRP A 823 -5.32 -28.36 -3.18
C TRP A 823 -4.28 -29.31 -3.80
N GLN A 824 -4.52 -30.63 -3.71
CA GLN A 824 -3.62 -31.63 -4.29
C GLN A 824 -3.56 -31.52 -5.81
N ARG A 825 -4.71 -31.38 -6.49
CA ARG A 825 -4.75 -31.17 -7.95
C ARG A 825 -3.96 -29.94 -8.37
N THR A 826 -4.11 -28.85 -7.64
CA THR A 826 -3.42 -27.59 -7.91
C THR A 826 -1.92 -27.73 -7.67
N HIS A 827 -1.52 -28.38 -6.58
CA HIS A 827 -0.13 -28.66 -6.24
C HIS A 827 0.55 -29.45 -7.37
N ASP A 828 -0.06 -30.55 -7.81
CA ASP A 828 0.51 -31.42 -8.84
C ASP A 828 0.58 -30.70 -10.20
N ALA A 829 -0.43 -29.87 -10.53
CA ALA A 829 -0.41 -29.03 -11.72
C ALA A 829 0.74 -28.01 -11.71
N ILE A 830 0.97 -27.31 -10.59
CA ILE A 830 2.06 -26.34 -10.46
C ILE A 830 3.42 -27.03 -10.65
N LEU A 831 3.65 -28.17 -9.99
CA LEU A 831 4.92 -28.89 -10.13
C LEU A 831 5.14 -29.39 -11.56
N ALA A 832 4.09 -29.86 -12.23
CA ALA A 832 4.17 -30.28 -13.63
C ALA A 832 4.48 -29.10 -14.58
N ILE A 833 3.83 -27.95 -14.38
CA ILE A 833 4.05 -26.74 -15.20
C ILE A 833 5.44 -26.16 -14.97
N THR A 834 5.89 -26.09 -13.72
CA THR A 834 7.18 -25.49 -13.34
C THR A 834 8.36 -26.44 -13.48
N CYS A 835 8.13 -27.74 -13.62
CA CYS A 835 9.15 -28.79 -13.63
C CYS A 835 10.01 -28.80 -12.34
N HIS A 836 9.39 -28.55 -11.19
CA HIS A 836 10.05 -28.60 -9.88
C HIS A 836 9.60 -29.82 -9.07
N ASP A 837 10.45 -30.32 -8.18
CA ASP A 837 10.13 -31.43 -7.27
C ASP A 837 9.34 -31.00 -6.02
N ALA A 838 9.35 -29.70 -5.72
CA ALA A 838 8.65 -29.11 -4.59
C ALA A 838 8.26 -27.66 -4.90
N LEU A 839 7.21 -27.18 -4.22
CA LEU A 839 6.81 -25.76 -4.30
C LEU A 839 7.99 -24.86 -3.94
N LEU A 840 8.12 -23.75 -4.65
CA LEU A 840 9.19 -22.77 -4.55
C LEU A 840 10.58 -23.30 -4.95
N GLY A 841 10.66 -24.37 -5.75
CA GLY A 841 11.92 -24.89 -6.29
C GLY A 841 12.74 -23.84 -7.05
N GLY A 842 12.04 -22.92 -7.74
CA GLY A 842 12.65 -21.77 -8.44
C GLY A 842 12.94 -20.55 -7.55
N GLN A 843 12.56 -20.59 -6.27
CA GLN A 843 12.68 -19.49 -5.30
C GLN A 843 13.21 -19.99 -3.93
N PRO A 844 14.40 -20.63 -3.88
CA PRO A 844 14.90 -21.29 -2.67
C PRO A 844 15.14 -20.35 -1.48
N GLU A 845 15.41 -19.06 -1.75
CA GLU A 845 15.53 -18.06 -0.69
C GLU A 845 14.19 -17.80 -0.01
N LEU A 846 13.12 -17.64 -0.79
CA LEU A 846 11.78 -17.43 -0.27
C LEU A 846 11.27 -18.67 0.49
N ASP A 847 11.49 -19.87 -0.05
CA ASP A 847 11.17 -21.13 0.62
C ASP A 847 11.81 -21.20 2.01
N ARG A 848 13.11 -20.90 2.10
CA ARG A 848 13.83 -20.89 3.36
C ARG A 848 13.28 -19.87 4.36
N LEU A 849 12.98 -18.64 3.90
CA LEU A 849 12.42 -17.59 4.75
C LEU A 849 11.05 -17.98 5.29
N ILE A 850 10.20 -18.63 4.48
CA ILE A 850 8.91 -19.17 4.93
C ILE A 850 9.15 -20.26 5.99
N ARG A 851 10.03 -21.23 5.72
CA ARG A 851 10.35 -22.32 6.66
C ARG A 851 10.90 -21.83 7.99
N LEU A 852 11.68 -20.74 8.01
CA LEU A 852 12.23 -20.16 9.23
C LEU A 852 11.13 -19.61 10.15
N ARG A 853 10.02 -19.13 9.58
CA ARG A 853 8.90 -18.52 10.32
C ARG A 853 7.91 -19.55 10.85
N MET A 854 7.71 -20.68 10.16
CA MET A 854 6.67 -21.66 10.50
C MET A 854 6.73 -22.18 11.96
N PRO A 855 7.90 -22.46 12.56
CA PRO A 855 7.98 -22.89 13.96
C PRO A 855 7.42 -21.88 14.98
N TYR A 856 7.25 -20.62 14.60
CA TYR A 856 6.64 -19.58 15.44
C TYR A 856 5.16 -19.35 15.12
N VAL A 857 4.70 -19.72 13.93
CA VAL A 857 3.32 -19.51 13.45
C VAL A 857 2.40 -20.67 13.84
N GLU A 858 2.85 -21.91 13.66
CA GLU A 858 2.00 -23.09 13.89
C GLU A 858 1.53 -23.24 15.35
N PRO A 859 2.36 -22.98 16.38
CA PRO A 859 1.89 -22.98 17.76
C PRO A 859 0.76 -21.97 17.98
N LEU A 860 0.85 -20.79 17.35
CA LEU A 860 -0.20 -19.77 17.43
C LEU A 860 -1.51 -20.24 16.78
N ASN A 861 -1.45 -20.93 15.64
CA ASN A 861 -2.64 -21.51 15.02
C ASN A 861 -3.33 -22.52 15.95
N HIS A 862 -2.56 -23.36 16.63
CA HIS A 862 -3.13 -24.34 17.54
C HIS A 862 -3.72 -23.73 18.81
N VAL A 863 -3.05 -22.72 19.40
CA VAL A 863 -3.59 -21.94 20.52
C VAL A 863 -4.88 -21.23 20.08
N GLN A 864 -4.90 -20.66 18.88
CA GLN A 864 -6.09 -20.01 18.32
C GLN A 864 -7.27 -20.98 18.22
N ILE A 865 -7.06 -22.18 17.67
CA ILE A 865 -8.11 -23.22 17.58
C ILE A 865 -8.68 -23.56 18.97
N GLU A 866 -7.81 -23.77 19.96
CA GLU A 866 -8.24 -24.14 21.31
C GLU A 866 -9.01 -23.01 22.00
N LEU A 867 -8.53 -21.77 21.91
CA LEU A 867 -9.21 -20.62 22.51
C LEU A 867 -10.56 -20.34 21.83
N ILE A 868 -10.64 -20.47 20.50
CA ILE A 868 -11.91 -20.36 19.76
C ILE A 868 -12.88 -21.45 20.21
N ARG A 869 -12.41 -22.69 20.37
CA ARG A 869 -13.25 -23.80 20.86
C ARG A 869 -13.84 -23.48 22.23
N ARG A 870 -13.03 -23.00 23.17
CA ARG A 870 -13.50 -22.60 24.52
C ARG A 870 -14.51 -21.46 24.44
N ARG A 871 -14.19 -20.42 23.67
CA ARG A 871 -15.08 -19.26 23.46
C ARG A 871 -16.45 -19.68 22.94
N ARG A 872 -16.48 -20.55 21.93
CA ARG A 872 -17.72 -21.04 21.33
C ARG A 872 -18.47 -22.05 22.21
N ALA A 873 -17.78 -22.68 23.16
CA ALA A 873 -18.40 -23.51 24.20
C ALA A 873 -18.98 -22.70 25.39
N GLY A 874 -18.86 -21.37 25.36
CA GLY A 874 -19.44 -20.47 26.38
C GLY A 874 -18.44 -19.92 27.41
N ASP A 875 -17.13 -20.08 27.18
CA ASP A 875 -16.11 -19.44 28.03
C ASP A 875 -16.02 -17.93 27.71
N ASP A 876 -16.61 -17.12 28.58
CA ASP A 876 -16.66 -15.67 28.47
C ASP A 876 -15.49 -14.94 29.14
N ASP A 877 -14.45 -15.65 29.59
CA ASP A 877 -13.28 -15.03 30.20
C ASP A 877 -12.61 -14.04 29.22
N PRO A 878 -12.39 -12.77 29.62
CA PRO A 878 -11.73 -11.77 28.77
C PRO A 878 -10.36 -12.21 28.25
N ARG A 879 -9.63 -13.04 28.99
CA ARG A 879 -8.31 -13.56 28.62
C ARG A 879 -8.38 -14.55 27.46
N VAL A 880 -9.47 -15.30 27.31
CA VAL A 880 -9.69 -16.18 26.15
C VAL A 880 -9.83 -15.32 24.89
N ARG A 881 -10.66 -14.27 24.96
CA ARG A 881 -10.81 -13.32 23.86
C ARG A 881 -9.48 -12.66 23.51
N GLU A 882 -8.76 -12.13 24.50
CA GLU A 882 -7.46 -11.48 24.29
C GLU A 882 -6.43 -12.45 23.65
N GLY A 883 -6.36 -13.69 24.13
CA GLY A 883 -5.49 -14.72 23.57
C GLY A 883 -5.79 -15.04 22.11
N ILE A 884 -7.07 -15.07 21.71
CA ILE A 884 -7.48 -15.24 20.30
C ILE A 884 -6.92 -14.08 19.46
N LEU A 885 -7.12 -12.84 19.91
CA LEU A 885 -6.68 -11.65 19.17
C LEU A 885 -5.15 -11.59 19.07
N LEU A 886 -4.43 -11.98 20.12
CA LEU A 886 -2.97 -12.12 20.12
C LEU A 886 -2.51 -13.17 19.10
N ALA A 887 -3.16 -14.34 19.08
CA ALA A 887 -2.85 -15.38 18.12
C ALA A 887 -3.13 -14.95 16.67
N ILE A 888 -4.25 -14.24 16.42
CA ILE A 888 -4.55 -13.68 15.09
C ILE A 888 -3.44 -12.73 14.65
N ASN A 889 -3.00 -11.82 15.53
CA ASN A 889 -1.92 -10.88 15.25
C ASN A 889 -0.59 -11.59 14.94
N GLY A 890 -0.20 -12.56 15.79
CA GLY A 890 1.04 -13.30 15.59
C GLY A 890 1.05 -14.13 14.31
N VAL A 891 -0.06 -14.81 13.97
CA VAL A 891 -0.18 -15.55 12.70
C VAL A 891 -0.09 -14.60 11.50
N ALA A 892 -0.77 -13.45 11.56
CA ALA A 892 -0.70 -12.44 10.51
C ALA A 892 0.73 -11.91 10.31
N ALA A 893 1.43 -11.60 11.41
CA ALA A 893 2.80 -11.11 11.39
C ALA A 893 3.78 -12.15 10.80
N GLY A 894 3.60 -13.43 11.08
CA GLY A 894 4.45 -14.49 10.56
C GLY A 894 4.19 -14.84 9.09
N LEU A 895 2.92 -14.86 8.65
CA LEU A 895 2.56 -15.15 7.26
C LEU A 895 2.92 -13.99 6.30
N ARG A 896 2.92 -12.76 6.81
CA ARG A 896 3.02 -11.52 6.04
C ARG A 896 1.90 -11.49 4.98
N ASN A 897 2.23 -11.39 3.70
CA ASN A 897 1.28 -11.38 2.59
C ASN A 897 0.77 -12.81 2.25
N SER A 898 -0.49 -12.99 1.89
CA SER A 898 -1.09 -14.34 1.89
C SER A 898 -2.14 -14.65 0.81
N GLY A 899 -2.26 -13.80 -0.20
CA GLY A 899 -3.15 -14.02 -1.35
C GLY A 899 -3.09 -12.85 -2.30
#